data_AF-A0A1B0GQ50-F1
#
_entry.id   AF-A0A1B0GQ50-F1
#
_cell.length_a   1.000
_cell.length_b   1.000
_cell.length_c   1.000
_cell.angle_alpha   90.00
_cell.angle_beta   90.00
_cell.angle_gamma   90.00
#
_symmetry.space_group_name_H-M   'P 1'
#
loop_
_entity.id
_entity.type
_entity.pdbx_description
1 polymer ?
#
loop_
_entity_poly.entity_id
_entity_poly.type
_entity_poly.pdbx_seq_one_letter_code
_entity_poly.pdbx_strand_id
1 'polypeptide(L)'
;MIRVWGGGVYEDDRFYDLTDTYGILIWHDLMFACAMYPVFPDFLNSVREEVHQNVRRIQSHPSVAIWATNNENEVALVQNWYHTGGDRARFEQEYRKLYIDVVKKEVEATDPWRECLSSSPSNGRQTEAEGWISKDPQDWHFGDIHYYNYDLDAWNPTIYPRPRFVSEYGFQSLPSLRALESTLLYSDNISQMIDHRQHSPLRNFPMTILIKRHLPLESLTGNPQEVLEAYIYFSQVSQAMAVKTETEVYRANRIGPMNTMGALYWQLNDVWVAPSWSSIEFNGNYKILQHWVKQFMAPLHIIPLVDSLKNLKIYVVRDTLGDNQEFTVRLHLHHWAGFDVKLEKSWSLEMVNFSIDMHSRNPIGALHKDRHSVDAEIEGESFFSIGICLLLDKFNSPETNLDTLRCLFLPKMQNRISSGTGKISGIEDYLDNVEFLFTKSYHWFSFSVSDEILASKYIILTFHGVDTIGQVHFNGVEQKSITTGKYELDNMFIRHRFNIKNLIMEPYFKSFSYLTVTLTSPVTAAKSLAQQYPTTPPECPPNASFSWDWGPAVPSSGLWKPVVLEYYNSVLIRDITVKLEENLEEDLWFIHMVVYIEAGSSVSDVRGTLRVILADFPGSENSFRVDDQTDNRGELALSLTVNVSRSDVELWWPNG
;
A
#
# COMPACT_ATOMS: atom_id res chain seq x y z
N MET A 1 2.61 7.21 6.87
CA MET A 1 2.44 5.78 6.61
C MET A 1 1.96 5.60 5.17
N ILE A 2 2.43 4.57 4.47
CA ILE A 2 1.97 4.13 3.15
C ILE A 2 1.49 2.69 3.28
N ARG A 3 0.39 2.33 2.62
CA ARG A 3 -0.02 0.94 2.47
C ARG A 3 0.43 0.41 1.11
N VAL A 4 1.28 -0.61 1.11
CA VAL A 4 1.62 -1.37 -0.10
C VAL A 4 0.46 -2.33 -0.33
N TRP A 5 -0.46 -1.94 -1.21
CA TRP A 5 -1.73 -2.62 -1.44
C TRP A 5 -1.56 -3.96 -2.18
N GLY A 6 -2.31 -4.98 -1.75
CA GLY A 6 -2.10 -6.38 -2.12
C GLY A 6 -2.39 -6.78 -3.57
N GLY A 7 -2.88 -5.90 -4.44
CA GLY A 7 -2.99 -6.21 -5.88
C GLY A 7 -1.89 -5.56 -6.72
N GLY A 8 -0.88 -4.96 -6.07
CA GLY A 8 0.33 -4.44 -6.68
C GLY A 8 1.44 -5.50 -6.75
N VAL A 9 2.64 -5.11 -6.34
CA VAL A 9 3.82 -5.99 -6.26
C VAL A 9 4.54 -5.79 -4.93
N TYR A 10 5.34 -6.78 -4.51
CA TYR A 10 6.35 -6.52 -3.50
C TYR A 10 7.36 -5.53 -4.08
N GLU A 11 7.43 -4.33 -3.51
CA GLU A 11 8.27 -3.24 -4.03
C GLU A 11 9.77 -3.58 -4.11
N ASP A 12 10.50 -2.76 -4.86
CA ASP A 12 11.96 -2.82 -4.98
C ASP A 12 12.65 -2.52 -3.64
N ASP A 13 13.85 -3.06 -3.42
CA ASP A 13 14.61 -2.85 -2.17
C ASP A 13 14.84 -1.35 -1.90
N ARG A 14 15.02 -0.54 -2.96
CA ARG A 14 15.16 0.92 -2.85
C ARG A 14 13.92 1.58 -2.24
N PHE A 15 12.72 1.06 -2.46
CA PHE A 15 11.51 1.62 -1.85
C PHE A 15 11.59 1.52 -0.32
N TYR A 16 11.93 0.35 0.19
CA TYR A 16 12.03 0.11 1.62
C TYR A 16 13.21 0.87 2.26
N ASP A 17 14.35 0.94 1.57
CA ASP A 17 15.49 1.77 2.02
C ASP A 17 15.09 3.25 2.18
N LEU A 18 14.30 3.77 1.24
CA LEU A 18 13.83 5.15 1.28
C LEU A 18 12.80 5.35 2.40
N THR A 19 11.88 4.41 2.61
CA THR A 19 10.90 4.52 3.71
C THR A 19 11.56 4.43 5.07
N ASP A 20 12.61 3.62 5.23
CA ASP A 20 13.44 3.60 6.43
C ASP A 20 14.13 4.95 6.65
N THR A 21 14.76 5.47 5.59
CA THR A 21 15.49 6.75 5.64
C THR A 21 14.58 7.94 5.96
N TYR A 22 13.35 7.94 5.42
CA TYR A 22 12.39 9.02 5.58
C TYR A 22 11.37 8.80 6.71
N GLY A 23 11.45 7.71 7.48
CA GLY A 23 10.51 7.46 8.59
C GLY A 23 9.07 7.19 8.17
N ILE A 24 8.87 6.69 6.95
CA ILE A 24 7.54 6.43 6.42
C ILE A 24 7.15 5.00 6.77
N LEU A 25 6.28 4.82 7.77
CA LEU A 25 5.78 3.49 8.11
C LEU A 25 5.07 2.82 6.93
N ILE A 26 5.21 1.51 6.81
CA ILE A 26 4.57 0.67 5.81
C ILE A 26 3.56 -0.27 6.47
N TRP A 27 2.32 -0.23 5.98
CA TRP A 27 1.38 -1.34 6.08
C TRP A 27 1.59 -2.21 4.84
N HIS A 28 1.98 -3.46 5.03
CA HIS A 28 2.35 -4.34 3.92
C HIS A 28 1.32 -5.45 3.71
N ASP A 29 0.54 -5.36 2.64
CA ASP A 29 -0.29 -6.48 2.23
C ASP A 29 0.56 -7.52 1.49
N LEU A 30 0.27 -8.79 1.69
CA LEU A 30 0.72 -9.86 0.79
C LEU A 30 -0.08 -9.75 -0.52
N MET A 31 0.48 -10.28 -1.63
CA MET A 31 -0.01 -9.99 -3.00
C MET A 31 -1.30 -10.75 -3.40
N PHE A 32 -2.34 -10.62 -2.57
CA PHE A 32 -3.68 -11.13 -2.77
C PHE A 32 -4.70 -10.00 -2.61
N ALA A 33 -5.54 -9.76 -3.61
CA ALA A 33 -6.53 -8.70 -3.55
C ALA A 33 -7.81 -9.07 -4.31
N CYS A 34 -8.95 -8.85 -3.66
CA CYS A 34 -10.30 -8.90 -4.24
C CYS A 34 -10.51 -10.06 -5.23
N ALA A 35 -10.18 -11.27 -4.80
CA ALA A 35 -10.38 -12.48 -5.57
C ALA A 35 -10.44 -13.70 -4.65
N MET A 36 -11.14 -14.74 -5.12
CA MET A 36 -11.09 -16.05 -4.47
C MET A 36 -9.98 -16.88 -5.12
N TYR A 37 -8.93 -17.18 -4.36
CA TYR A 37 -7.75 -17.87 -4.85
C TYR A 37 -7.84 -19.39 -4.62
N PRO A 38 -7.23 -20.21 -5.48
CA PRO A 38 -7.26 -21.65 -5.33
C PRO A 38 -6.42 -22.15 -4.16
N VAL A 39 -6.63 -23.41 -3.74
CA VAL A 39 -5.87 -24.04 -2.62
C VAL A 39 -5.31 -25.42 -2.97
N PHE A 40 -5.14 -25.73 -4.25
CA PHE A 40 -4.51 -26.99 -4.64
C PHE A 40 -3.02 -27.02 -4.20
N PRO A 41 -2.45 -28.21 -3.94
CA PRO A 41 -1.13 -28.34 -3.29
C PRO A 41 0.00 -27.54 -3.94
N ASP A 42 0.09 -27.55 -5.28
CA ASP A 42 1.17 -26.86 -6.00
C ASP A 42 1.06 -25.33 -5.86
N PHE A 43 -0.16 -24.78 -5.89
CA PHE A 43 -0.38 -23.36 -5.63
C PHE A 43 0.02 -22.99 -4.20
N LEU A 44 -0.40 -23.77 -3.20
CA LEU A 44 -0.03 -23.51 -1.81
C LEU A 44 1.49 -23.63 -1.57
N ASN A 45 2.18 -24.53 -2.28
CA ASN A 45 3.64 -24.64 -2.21
C ASN A 45 4.32 -23.41 -2.83
N SER A 46 3.82 -22.94 -3.98
CA SER A 46 4.30 -21.71 -4.62
C SER A 46 4.09 -20.49 -3.71
N VAL A 47 2.91 -20.38 -3.07
CA VAL A 47 2.61 -19.30 -2.11
C VAL A 47 3.52 -19.36 -0.88
N ARG A 48 3.82 -20.54 -0.33
CA ARG A 48 4.76 -20.64 0.80
C ARG A 48 6.14 -20.11 0.43
N GLU A 49 6.64 -20.48 -0.74
CA GLU A 49 7.96 -20.03 -1.18
C GLU A 49 7.96 -18.52 -1.46
N GLU A 50 6.90 -17.98 -2.05
CA GLU A 50 6.70 -16.55 -2.24
C GLU A 50 6.72 -15.76 -0.92
N VAL A 51 5.91 -16.17 0.05
CA VAL A 51 5.79 -15.49 1.34
C VAL A 51 7.11 -15.61 2.11
N HIS A 52 7.71 -16.81 2.18
CA HIS A 52 9.01 -17.04 2.82
C HIS A 52 10.09 -16.12 2.25
N GLN A 53 10.24 -16.08 0.91
CA GLN A 53 11.29 -15.28 0.27
C GLN A 53 11.06 -13.77 0.44
N ASN A 54 9.83 -13.28 0.27
CA ASN A 54 9.56 -11.85 0.32
C ASN A 54 9.52 -11.31 1.76
N VAL A 55 8.88 -12.01 2.69
CA VAL A 55 8.91 -11.60 4.11
C VAL A 55 10.33 -11.59 4.62
N ARG A 56 11.15 -12.59 4.26
CA ARG A 56 12.57 -12.62 4.66
C ARG A 56 13.38 -11.45 4.12
N ARG A 57 13.18 -11.10 2.85
CA ARG A 57 13.85 -9.94 2.21
C ARG A 57 13.46 -8.62 2.88
N ILE A 58 12.19 -8.50 3.27
CA ILE A 58 11.60 -7.21 3.66
C ILE A 58 11.63 -6.97 5.19
N GLN A 59 11.59 -8.02 6.02
CA GLN A 59 11.41 -7.88 7.47
C GLN A 59 12.53 -7.12 8.19
N SER A 60 13.71 -6.97 7.60
CA SER A 60 14.81 -6.16 8.15
C SER A 60 14.51 -4.66 8.17
N HIS A 61 13.55 -4.20 7.37
CA HIS A 61 13.22 -2.78 7.24
C HIS A 61 12.35 -2.28 8.42
N PRO A 62 12.86 -1.38 9.28
CA PRO A 62 12.10 -0.84 10.41
C PRO A 62 10.85 -0.05 10.00
N SER A 63 10.79 0.45 8.76
CA SER A 63 9.58 1.10 8.25
C SER A 63 8.38 0.16 8.18
N VAL A 64 8.58 -1.14 7.99
CA VAL A 64 7.48 -2.12 7.98
C VAL A 64 6.88 -2.20 9.38
N ALA A 65 5.62 -1.77 9.51
CA ALA A 65 4.92 -1.70 10.79
C ALA A 65 4.01 -2.91 11.03
N ILE A 66 3.38 -3.40 9.97
CA ILE A 66 2.38 -4.46 10.05
C ILE A 66 2.26 -5.21 8.72
N TRP A 67 1.96 -6.51 8.80
CA TRP A 67 1.63 -7.35 7.65
C TRP A 67 0.10 -7.56 7.58
N ALA A 68 -0.44 -7.73 6.38
CA ALA A 68 -1.83 -8.15 6.17
C ALA A 68 -1.91 -9.20 5.05
N THR A 69 -2.59 -10.33 5.27
CA THR A 69 -2.53 -11.44 4.31
C THR A 69 -3.19 -11.17 2.96
N ASN A 70 -4.08 -10.18 2.88
CA ASN A 70 -4.78 -9.82 1.65
C ASN A 70 -5.52 -8.47 1.77
N ASN A 71 -5.93 -7.95 0.62
CA ASN A 71 -6.91 -6.88 0.48
C ASN A 71 -8.33 -7.43 0.21
N GLU A 72 -9.28 -7.03 1.04
CA GLU A 72 -10.74 -7.19 0.90
C GLU A 72 -11.28 -8.60 0.72
N ASN A 73 -10.50 -9.67 0.83
CA ASN A 73 -11.01 -11.01 0.57
C ASN A 73 -11.94 -11.50 1.68
N GLU A 74 -11.75 -11.05 2.93
CA GLU A 74 -12.69 -11.33 4.03
C GLU A 74 -14.06 -10.70 3.73
N VAL A 75 -14.08 -9.39 3.42
CA VAL A 75 -15.33 -8.66 3.14
C VAL A 75 -15.99 -9.15 1.86
N ALA A 76 -15.24 -9.44 0.79
CA ALA A 76 -15.76 -9.97 -0.46
C ALA A 76 -16.45 -11.32 -0.28
N LEU A 77 -15.88 -12.19 0.57
CA LEU A 77 -16.46 -13.48 0.91
C LEU A 77 -17.75 -13.31 1.73
N VAL A 78 -17.73 -12.46 2.75
CA VAL A 78 -18.89 -12.24 3.64
C VAL A 78 -20.05 -11.57 2.91
N GLN A 79 -19.76 -10.56 2.09
CA GLN A 79 -20.75 -9.83 1.29
C GLN A 79 -21.07 -10.50 -0.05
N ASN A 80 -20.43 -11.65 -0.35
CA ASN A 80 -20.71 -12.47 -1.51
C ASN A 80 -20.57 -11.73 -2.85
N TRP A 81 -19.50 -10.94 -3.01
CA TRP A 81 -19.26 -10.12 -4.21
C TRP A 81 -19.25 -10.94 -5.50
N TYR A 82 -18.73 -12.17 -5.45
CA TYR A 82 -18.60 -13.06 -6.61
C TYR A 82 -19.74 -14.07 -6.75
N HIS A 83 -20.86 -13.88 -6.04
CA HIS A 83 -22.03 -14.77 -6.08
C HIS A 83 -21.73 -16.25 -5.77
N THR A 84 -20.72 -16.52 -4.95
CA THR A 84 -20.27 -17.85 -4.52
C THR A 84 -21.06 -18.44 -3.35
N GLY A 85 -22.09 -17.75 -2.85
CA GLY A 85 -22.88 -18.15 -1.69
C GLY A 85 -23.53 -19.55 -1.77
N GLY A 86 -23.73 -20.08 -2.97
CA GLY A 86 -24.21 -21.46 -3.18
C GLY A 86 -23.23 -22.54 -2.72
N ASP A 87 -21.94 -22.23 -2.60
CA ASP A 87 -20.88 -23.11 -2.09
C ASP A 87 -20.05 -22.43 -1.00
N ARG A 88 -20.72 -21.63 -0.17
CA ARG A 88 -20.09 -20.78 0.85
C ARG A 88 -19.15 -21.56 1.77
N ALA A 89 -19.54 -22.76 2.21
CA ALA A 89 -18.74 -23.58 3.12
C ALA A 89 -17.37 -23.95 2.53
N ARG A 90 -17.31 -24.23 1.22
CA ARG A 90 -16.05 -24.48 0.53
C ARG A 90 -15.17 -23.24 0.52
N PHE A 91 -15.67 -22.10 0.03
CA PHE A 91 -14.88 -20.88 -0.06
C PHE A 91 -14.41 -20.37 1.31
N GLU A 92 -15.23 -20.54 2.35
CA GLU A 92 -14.83 -20.27 3.73
C GLU A 92 -13.71 -21.19 4.23
N GLN A 93 -13.70 -22.46 3.82
CA GLN A 93 -12.61 -23.39 4.13
C GLN A 93 -11.35 -23.04 3.34
N GLU A 94 -11.48 -22.72 2.05
CA GLU A 94 -10.38 -22.34 1.17
C GLU A 94 -9.73 -21.04 1.62
N TYR A 95 -10.53 -20.04 2.02
CA TYR A 95 -10.05 -18.79 2.64
C TYR A 95 -9.15 -19.07 3.84
N ARG A 96 -9.64 -19.86 4.81
CA ARG A 96 -8.85 -20.22 6.00
C ARG A 96 -7.60 -21.01 5.63
N LYS A 97 -7.72 -21.91 4.65
CA LYS A 97 -6.60 -22.73 4.22
C LYS A 97 -5.47 -21.90 3.62
N LEU A 98 -5.79 -20.91 2.80
CA LEU A 98 -4.81 -20.05 2.17
C LEU A 98 -4.27 -19.02 3.16
N TYR A 99 -5.14 -18.15 3.68
CA TYR A 99 -4.69 -16.96 4.39
C TYR A 99 -4.22 -17.24 5.81
N ILE A 100 -4.82 -18.22 6.49
CA ILE A 100 -4.50 -18.51 7.90
C ILE A 100 -3.51 -19.66 8.00
N ASP A 101 -3.82 -20.79 7.37
CA ASP A 101 -2.98 -22.00 7.48
C ASP A 101 -1.70 -21.97 6.65
N VAL A 102 -1.60 -21.06 5.68
CA VAL A 102 -0.42 -20.91 4.83
C VAL A 102 0.19 -19.52 4.99
N VAL A 103 -0.48 -18.46 4.52
CA VAL A 103 0.13 -17.12 4.45
C VAL A 103 0.50 -16.58 5.84
N LYS A 104 -0.46 -16.45 6.77
CA LYS A 104 -0.20 -15.92 8.13
C LYS A 104 0.85 -16.75 8.87
N LYS A 105 0.75 -18.08 8.83
CA LYS A 105 1.73 -18.97 9.47
C LYS A 105 3.14 -18.81 8.89
N GLU A 106 3.27 -18.63 7.57
CA GLU A 106 4.57 -18.43 6.94
C GLU A 106 5.16 -17.05 7.28
N VAL A 107 4.33 -16.00 7.31
CA VAL A 107 4.73 -14.66 7.79
C VAL A 107 5.23 -14.76 9.24
N GLU A 108 4.45 -15.33 10.15
CA GLU A 108 4.78 -15.43 11.58
C GLU A 108 6.00 -16.34 11.86
N ALA A 109 6.22 -17.36 11.03
CA ALA A 109 7.43 -18.18 11.10
C ALA A 109 8.68 -17.41 10.64
N THR A 110 8.52 -16.51 9.67
CA THR A 110 9.63 -15.78 9.06
C THR A 110 9.96 -14.48 9.79
N ASP A 111 8.93 -13.72 10.19
CA ASP A 111 8.98 -12.48 10.98
C ASP A 111 8.09 -12.64 12.24
N PRO A 112 8.62 -13.28 13.30
CA PRO A 112 7.85 -13.56 14.52
C PRO A 112 7.63 -12.31 15.40
N TRP A 113 8.11 -11.14 14.98
CA TRP A 113 8.15 -9.93 15.83
C TRP A 113 7.06 -8.92 15.49
N ARG A 114 6.51 -8.96 14.26
CA ARG A 114 5.43 -8.08 13.82
C ARG A 114 4.10 -8.80 13.78
N GLU A 115 3.03 -8.03 13.95
CA GLU A 115 1.66 -8.54 13.82
C GLU A 115 1.32 -8.81 12.35
N CYS A 116 0.53 -9.85 12.10
CA CYS A 116 0.05 -10.20 10.76
C CYS A 116 -1.48 -10.28 10.76
N LEU A 117 -2.14 -9.29 10.17
CA LEU A 117 -3.58 -9.20 10.07
C LEU A 117 -4.14 -10.22 9.08
N SER A 118 -5.31 -10.79 9.38
CA SER A 118 -5.97 -11.77 8.50
C SER A 118 -6.52 -11.18 7.20
N SER A 119 -6.80 -9.88 7.13
CA SER A 119 -7.32 -9.16 5.96
C SER A 119 -7.29 -7.65 6.25
N SER A 120 -7.51 -6.82 5.24
CA SER A 120 -7.86 -5.40 5.35
C SER A 120 -9.02 -5.11 4.38
N PRO A 121 -10.22 -4.70 4.84
CA PRO A 121 -10.57 -4.48 6.24
C PRO A 121 -10.73 -5.80 7.01
N SER A 122 -10.57 -5.74 8.32
CA SER A 122 -10.85 -6.85 9.24
C SER A 122 -11.12 -6.34 10.66
N ASN A 123 -11.80 -7.15 11.49
CA ASN A 123 -12.02 -6.82 12.90
C ASN A 123 -10.84 -7.23 13.81
N GLY A 124 -9.70 -7.65 13.23
CA GLY A 124 -8.50 -8.05 13.95
C GLY A 124 -8.78 -9.24 14.90
N ARG A 125 -8.42 -9.10 16.18
CA ARG A 125 -8.63 -10.16 17.21
C ARG A 125 -10.08 -10.65 17.30
N GLN A 126 -11.05 -9.81 16.97
CA GLN A 126 -12.45 -10.22 16.94
C GLN A 126 -12.74 -11.16 15.75
N THR A 127 -12.16 -10.91 14.58
CA THR A 127 -12.17 -11.85 13.45
C THR A 127 -11.55 -13.19 13.85
N GLU A 128 -10.43 -13.19 14.59
CA GLU A 128 -9.79 -14.42 15.06
C GLU A 128 -10.72 -15.22 16.00
N ALA A 129 -11.37 -14.54 16.95
CA ALA A 129 -12.32 -15.13 17.89
C ALA A 129 -13.57 -15.71 17.20
N GLU A 130 -13.95 -15.15 16.05
CA GLU A 130 -15.04 -15.63 15.19
C GLU A 130 -14.60 -16.76 14.24
N GLY A 131 -13.36 -17.24 14.35
CA GLY A 131 -12.82 -18.28 13.49
C GLY A 131 -12.39 -17.73 12.14
N TRP A 132 -11.72 -16.57 12.13
CA TRP A 132 -11.03 -15.94 11.00
C TRP A 132 -11.90 -15.37 9.87
N ILE A 133 -13.21 -15.37 10.04
CA ILE A 133 -14.15 -14.75 9.11
C ILE A 133 -15.24 -14.09 9.96
N SER A 134 -15.23 -12.76 10.02
CA SER A 134 -16.22 -12.04 10.80
C SER A 134 -17.59 -11.99 10.13
N LYS A 135 -18.65 -11.83 10.91
CA LYS A 135 -20.00 -11.57 10.38
C LYS A 135 -20.12 -10.21 9.70
N ASP A 136 -19.36 -9.23 10.17
CA ASP A 136 -19.28 -7.89 9.59
C ASP A 136 -17.84 -7.39 9.67
N PRO A 137 -16.98 -7.70 8.67
CA PRO A 137 -15.57 -7.30 8.65
C PRO A 137 -15.33 -5.79 8.63
N GLN A 138 -16.38 -4.98 8.51
CA GLN A 138 -16.31 -3.52 8.51
C GLN A 138 -16.98 -2.89 9.74
N ASP A 139 -17.10 -3.65 10.84
CA ASP A 139 -17.68 -3.14 12.09
C ASP A 139 -16.78 -2.04 12.67
N TRP A 140 -17.33 -0.83 12.80
CA TRP A 140 -16.59 0.36 13.25
C TRP A 140 -16.02 0.23 14.67
N HIS A 141 -16.48 -0.72 15.46
CA HIS A 141 -16.02 -0.94 16.83
C HIS A 141 -14.66 -1.66 16.91
N PHE A 142 -14.25 -2.35 15.84
CA PHE A 142 -13.06 -3.18 15.78
C PHE A 142 -12.16 -2.81 14.58
N GLY A 143 -10.92 -3.35 14.61
CA GLY A 143 -9.92 -3.27 13.53
C GLY A 143 -9.93 -2.05 12.61
N ASP A 144 -10.01 -2.28 11.30
CA ASP A 144 -9.98 -1.26 10.25
C ASP A 144 -11.17 -1.40 9.28
N ILE A 145 -11.50 -0.31 8.57
CA ILE A 145 -12.58 -0.30 7.57
C ILE A 145 -12.13 0.34 6.25
N HIS A 146 -12.84 -0.01 5.18
CA HIS A 146 -12.79 0.67 3.89
C HIS A 146 -14.11 1.43 3.66
N TYR A 147 -14.05 2.73 3.40
CA TYR A 147 -15.27 3.53 3.24
C TYR A 147 -15.30 4.28 1.91
N TYR A 148 -16.26 3.90 1.06
CA TYR A 148 -16.56 4.59 -0.20
C TYR A 148 -18.05 4.92 -0.26
N ASN A 149 -18.37 6.20 -0.47
CA ASN A 149 -19.74 6.65 -0.65
C ASN A 149 -19.83 7.72 -1.74
N TYR A 150 -20.51 7.38 -2.82
CA TYR A 150 -20.62 8.22 -4.02
C TYR A 150 -21.99 8.89 -4.18
N ASP A 151 -22.95 8.56 -3.33
CA ASP A 151 -24.33 9.04 -3.41
C ASP A 151 -24.58 10.26 -2.51
N LEU A 152 -23.98 10.24 -1.32
CA LEU A 152 -24.15 11.28 -0.32
C LEU A 152 -23.30 12.52 -0.61
N ASP A 153 -23.59 13.61 0.10
CA ASP A 153 -22.82 14.83 -0.03
C ASP A 153 -21.46 14.69 0.65
N ALA A 154 -20.41 14.44 -0.13
CA ALA A 154 -19.05 14.30 0.40
C ALA A 154 -18.46 15.59 1.01
N TRP A 155 -19.15 16.74 0.92
CA TRP A 155 -18.74 17.95 1.65
C TRP A 155 -19.44 18.05 3.01
N ASN A 156 -20.36 17.13 3.32
CA ASN A 156 -21.06 17.07 4.59
C ASN A 156 -20.35 16.13 5.57
N PRO A 157 -19.69 16.64 6.62
CA PRO A 157 -18.93 15.80 7.54
C PRO A 157 -19.79 14.83 8.38
N THR A 158 -21.11 14.99 8.40
CA THR A 158 -21.99 14.12 9.21
C THR A 158 -22.17 12.72 8.62
N ILE A 159 -21.85 12.52 7.33
CA ILE A 159 -22.08 11.24 6.64
C ILE A 159 -21.02 10.20 6.99
N TYR A 160 -19.84 10.65 7.39
CA TYR A 160 -18.67 9.79 7.54
C TYR A 160 -18.74 8.94 8.81
N PRO A 161 -18.26 7.68 8.75
CA PRO A 161 -18.16 6.81 9.91
C PRO A 161 -17.12 7.34 10.91
N ARG A 162 -17.13 6.80 12.13
CA ARG A 162 -16.15 7.14 13.18
C ARG A 162 -15.54 5.86 13.76
N PRO A 163 -14.73 5.13 12.95
CA PRO A 163 -14.21 3.81 13.30
C PRO A 163 -12.90 3.87 14.09
N ARG A 164 -12.31 2.72 14.41
CA ARG A 164 -10.98 2.60 15.04
C ARG A 164 -9.84 3.02 14.09
N PHE A 165 -9.88 2.59 12.84
CA PHE A 165 -8.89 2.91 11.80
C PHE A 165 -9.56 2.90 10.42
N VAL A 166 -9.14 3.79 9.52
CA VAL A 166 -9.60 3.78 8.12
C VAL A 166 -8.42 3.56 7.21
N SER A 167 -8.33 2.36 6.64
CA SER A 167 -7.25 1.90 5.77
C SER A 167 -7.50 2.20 4.30
N GLU A 168 -8.75 2.48 3.91
CA GLU A 168 -9.11 3.04 2.60
C GLU A 168 -10.33 3.96 2.65
N TYR A 169 -10.25 5.06 1.90
CA TYR A 169 -11.36 5.94 1.55
C TYR A 169 -10.95 6.90 0.44
N GLY A 170 -11.85 7.26 -0.47
CA GLY A 170 -11.46 8.23 -1.50
C GLY A 170 -12.53 8.61 -2.53
N PHE A 171 -12.16 9.60 -3.34
CA PHE A 171 -12.95 10.10 -4.46
C PHE A 171 -12.10 10.25 -5.72
N GLN A 172 -12.69 10.02 -6.89
CA GLN A 172 -12.00 10.20 -8.18
C GLN A 172 -11.87 11.67 -8.59
N SER A 173 -10.83 11.97 -9.36
CA SER A 173 -10.68 13.19 -10.17
C SER A 173 -10.01 12.90 -11.51
N LEU A 174 -10.12 13.85 -12.44
CA LEU A 174 -9.35 13.81 -13.68
C LEU A 174 -7.89 14.23 -13.43
N PRO A 175 -6.92 13.62 -14.16
CA PRO A 175 -5.57 14.14 -14.20
C PRO A 175 -5.54 15.49 -14.94
N SER A 176 -4.45 16.22 -14.77
CA SER A 176 -4.23 17.52 -15.42
C SER A 176 -4.34 17.41 -16.94
N LEU A 177 -4.77 18.51 -17.59
CA LEU A 177 -4.79 18.57 -19.05
C LEU A 177 -3.41 18.25 -19.64
N ARG A 178 -2.34 18.72 -18.99
CA ARG A 178 -0.96 18.42 -19.38
C ARG A 178 -0.65 16.92 -19.40
N ALA A 179 -1.11 16.17 -18.40
CA ALA A 179 -0.93 14.72 -18.37
C ALA A 179 -1.72 14.06 -19.51
N LEU A 180 -2.98 14.45 -19.73
CA LEU A 180 -3.80 13.93 -20.82
C LEU A 180 -3.13 14.18 -22.19
N GLU A 181 -2.73 15.43 -22.45
CA GLU A 181 -2.07 15.85 -23.70
C GLU A 181 -0.76 15.11 -23.98
N SER A 182 -0.02 14.73 -22.93
CA SER A 182 1.24 13.98 -23.09
C SER A 182 1.06 12.60 -23.71
N THR A 183 -0.17 12.11 -23.81
CA THR A 183 -0.51 10.79 -24.34
C THR A 183 -1.36 10.83 -25.60
N LEU A 184 -1.70 12.02 -26.12
CA LEU A 184 -2.53 12.18 -27.31
C LEU A 184 -1.71 11.97 -28.59
N LEU A 185 -2.27 11.21 -29.52
CA LEU A 185 -1.87 11.21 -30.93
C LEU A 185 -2.67 12.27 -31.70
N TYR A 186 -2.15 12.68 -32.87
CA TYR A 186 -2.75 13.74 -33.69
C TYR A 186 -4.24 13.49 -34.05
N SER A 187 -4.66 12.23 -34.14
CA SER A 187 -6.03 11.82 -34.47
C SER A 187 -6.95 11.66 -33.27
N ASP A 188 -6.45 11.77 -32.03
CA ASP A 188 -7.20 11.37 -30.86
C ASP A 188 -8.23 12.41 -30.44
N ASN A 189 -9.41 11.94 -30.04
CA ASN A 189 -10.42 12.76 -29.39
C ASN A 189 -10.28 12.64 -27.87
N ILE A 190 -9.95 13.74 -27.20
CA ILE A 190 -9.69 13.74 -25.75
C ILE A 190 -10.89 13.27 -24.92
N SER A 191 -12.13 13.55 -25.33
CA SER A 191 -13.33 13.11 -24.60
C SER A 191 -13.49 11.60 -24.68
N GLN A 192 -13.35 11.03 -25.89
CA GLN A 192 -13.40 9.58 -26.08
C GLN A 192 -12.27 8.88 -25.32
N MET A 193 -11.09 9.49 -25.28
CA MET A 193 -9.96 8.98 -24.50
C MET A 193 -10.26 8.99 -22.99
N ILE A 194 -10.81 10.07 -22.44
CA ILE A 194 -11.20 10.14 -21.02
C ILE A 194 -12.23 9.04 -20.69
N ASP A 195 -13.23 8.85 -21.56
CA ASP A 195 -14.25 7.82 -21.36
C ASP A 195 -13.73 6.39 -21.54
N HIS A 196 -12.73 6.18 -22.39
CA HIS A 196 -12.05 4.90 -22.56
C HIS A 196 -11.17 4.56 -21.36
N ARG A 197 -10.45 5.55 -20.82
CA ARG A 197 -9.51 5.35 -19.69
C ARG A 197 -10.17 5.33 -18.32
N GLN A 198 -11.47 5.63 -18.24
CA GLN A 198 -12.24 5.52 -17.01
C GLN A 198 -12.68 4.07 -16.79
N HIS A 199 -12.15 3.43 -15.75
CA HIS A 199 -12.37 2.00 -15.48
C HIS A 199 -13.24 1.72 -14.25
N SER A 200 -13.67 2.75 -13.52
CA SER A 200 -14.60 2.54 -12.40
C SER A 200 -15.95 2.09 -12.94
N PRO A 201 -16.64 1.11 -12.32
CA PRO A 201 -17.95 0.63 -12.78
C PRO A 201 -18.99 1.74 -13.00
N LEU A 202 -18.93 2.81 -12.19
CA LEU A 202 -19.85 3.97 -12.29
C LEU A 202 -19.36 5.06 -13.24
N ARG A 203 -18.22 4.85 -13.91
CA ARG A 203 -17.56 5.80 -14.80
C ARG A 203 -17.43 7.20 -14.17
N ASN A 204 -17.57 8.25 -14.99
CA ASN A 204 -17.46 9.65 -14.57
C ASN A 204 -18.69 10.18 -13.81
N PHE A 205 -19.72 9.35 -13.60
CA PHE A 205 -21.00 9.80 -13.04
C PHE A 205 -20.89 10.31 -11.59
N PRO A 206 -20.28 9.58 -10.63
CA PRO A 206 -20.09 10.06 -9.25
C PRO A 206 -19.40 11.42 -9.18
N MET A 207 -18.29 11.55 -9.92
CA MET A 207 -17.50 12.78 -10.01
C MET A 207 -18.35 13.94 -10.53
N THR A 208 -19.11 13.72 -11.60
CA THR A 208 -19.99 14.75 -12.19
C THR A 208 -21.06 15.21 -11.20
N ILE A 209 -21.70 14.28 -10.48
CA ILE A 209 -22.75 14.60 -9.51
C ILE A 209 -22.19 15.40 -8.34
N LEU A 210 -21.03 15.01 -7.81
CA LEU A 210 -20.39 15.73 -6.71
C LEU A 210 -20.01 17.16 -7.12
N ILE A 211 -19.49 17.36 -8.34
CA ILE A 211 -19.22 18.68 -8.89
C ILE A 211 -20.50 19.51 -8.97
N LYS A 212 -21.57 18.97 -9.57
CA LYS A 212 -22.85 19.69 -9.76
C LYS A 212 -23.49 20.14 -8.44
N ARG A 213 -23.19 19.47 -7.33
CA ARG A 213 -23.75 19.77 -6.02
C ARG A 213 -23.23 21.11 -5.45
N HIS A 214 -21.98 21.47 -5.75
CA HIS A 214 -21.29 22.58 -5.11
C HIS A 214 -20.62 23.58 -6.06
N LEU A 215 -20.37 23.18 -7.31
CA LEU A 215 -19.65 23.96 -8.31
C LEU A 215 -20.53 24.24 -9.53
N PRO A 216 -20.35 25.40 -10.21
CA PRO A 216 -21.27 25.88 -11.24
C PRO A 216 -21.03 25.22 -12.60
N LEU A 217 -21.08 23.88 -12.67
CA LEU A 217 -20.80 23.11 -13.88
C LEU A 217 -21.73 23.49 -15.04
N GLU A 218 -23.01 23.73 -14.75
CA GLU A 218 -24.02 24.07 -15.75
C GLU A 218 -23.87 25.51 -16.29
N SER A 219 -23.08 26.33 -15.61
CA SER A 219 -22.78 27.71 -16.04
C SER A 219 -21.51 27.80 -16.90
N LEU A 220 -20.81 26.68 -17.12
CA LEU A 220 -19.63 26.68 -17.99
C LEU A 220 -20.05 26.98 -19.43
N THR A 221 -19.51 28.07 -19.95
CA THR A 221 -19.66 28.52 -21.33
C THR A 221 -18.26 28.92 -21.83
N GLY A 222 -18.01 28.78 -23.12
CA GLY A 222 -16.68 29.03 -23.68
C GLY A 222 -16.35 28.05 -24.80
N ASN A 223 -15.09 28.05 -25.21
CA ASN A 223 -14.63 27.06 -26.19
C ASN A 223 -14.48 25.67 -25.53
N PRO A 224 -14.48 24.56 -26.30
CA PRO A 224 -14.44 23.20 -25.74
C PRO A 224 -13.26 22.93 -24.82
N GLN A 225 -12.10 23.55 -25.08
CA GLN A 225 -10.90 23.37 -24.26
C GLN A 225 -11.04 24.07 -22.91
N GLU A 226 -11.53 25.31 -22.88
CA GLU A 226 -11.81 26.04 -21.63
C GLU A 226 -12.82 25.30 -20.75
N VAL A 227 -13.86 24.72 -21.36
CA VAL A 227 -14.87 23.93 -20.64
C VAL A 227 -14.23 22.66 -20.05
N LEU A 228 -13.35 21.99 -20.80
CA LEU A 228 -12.63 20.81 -20.32
C LEU A 228 -11.66 21.15 -19.18
N GLU A 229 -10.87 22.22 -19.32
CA GLU A 229 -9.96 22.69 -18.28
C GLU A 229 -10.71 23.02 -16.99
N ALA A 230 -11.85 23.71 -17.10
CA ALA A 230 -12.71 24.01 -15.96
C ALA A 230 -13.29 22.72 -15.33
N TYR A 231 -13.69 21.74 -16.14
CA TYR A 231 -14.18 20.45 -15.64
C TYR A 231 -13.09 19.65 -14.91
N ILE A 232 -11.87 19.59 -15.46
CA ILE A 232 -10.71 18.98 -14.80
C ILE A 232 -10.44 19.68 -13.47
N TYR A 233 -10.36 21.01 -13.47
CA TYR A 233 -10.15 21.81 -12.26
C TYR A 233 -11.24 21.54 -11.21
N PHE A 234 -12.52 21.58 -11.60
CA PHE A 234 -13.64 21.29 -10.70
C PHE A 234 -13.57 19.87 -10.13
N SER A 235 -13.19 18.87 -10.94
CA SER A 235 -13.03 17.50 -10.44
C SER A 235 -11.97 17.39 -9.36
N GLN A 236 -10.81 18.05 -9.54
CA GLN A 236 -9.74 18.03 -8.54
C GLN A 236 -10.09 18.84 -7.28
N VAL A 237 -10.81 19.96 -7.41
CA VAL A 237 -11.32 20.71 -6.25
C VAL A 237 -12.35 19.88 -5.47
N SER A 238 -13.29 19.25 -6.17
CA SER A 238 -14.31 18.38 -5.55
C SER A 238 -13.68 17.20 -4.81
N GLN A 239 -12.70 16.53 -5.43
CA GLN A 239 -11.91 15.47 -4.78
C GLN A 239 -11.18 16.00 -3.54
N ALA A 240 -10.43 17.10 -3.67
CA ALA A 240 -9.65 17.66 -2.57
C ALA A 240 -10.54 18.06 -1.38
N MET A 241 -11.70 18.67 -1.63
CA MET A 241 -12.67 19.02 -0.58
C MET A 241 -13.27 17.78 0.10
N ALA A 242 -13.63 16.75 -0.67
CA ALA A 242 -14.21 15.53 -0.14
C ALA A 242 -13.22 14.77 0.76
N VAL A 243 -12.05 14.43 0.23
CA VAL A 243 -11.00 13.70 0.98
C VAL A 243 -10.53 14.49 2.19
N LYS A 244 -10.40 15.81 2.07
CA LYS A 244 -10.07 16.68 3.21
C LYS A 244 -11.16 16.62 4.28
N THR A 245 -12.44 16.75 3.92
CA THR A 245 -13.55 16.74 4.88
C THR A 245 -13.58 15.40 5.63
N GLU A 246 -13.44 14.30 4.90
CA GLU A 246 -13.41 12.95 5.46
C GLU A 246 -12.20 12.74 6.40
N THR A 247 -10.99 13.09 5.95
CA THR A 247 -9.78 13.00 6.77
C THR A 247 -9.89 13.84 8.04
N GLU A 248 -10.47 15.03 7.94
CA GLU A 248 -10.68 15.92 9.09
C GLU A 248 -11.68 15.34 10.10
N VAL A 249 -12.72 14.63 9.65
CA VAL A 249 -13.58 13.87 10.55
C VAL A 249 -12.78 12.81 11.29
N TYR A 250 -11.95 12.03 10.59
CA TYR A 250 -11.15 10.97 11.21
C TYR A 250 -10.15 11.52 12.23
N ARG A 251 -9.37 12.56 11.87
CA ARG A 251 -8.42 13.21 12.80
C ARG A 251 -9.12 13.82 14.02
N ALA A 252 -10.28 14.46 13.84
CA ALA A 252 -11.06 15.00 14.95
C ALA A 252 -11.62 13.91 15.89
N ASN A 253 -11.78 12.68 15.40
CA ASN A 253 -12.29 11.54 16.17
C ASN A 253 -11.20 10.67 16.80
N ARG A 254 -9.94 11.12 16.82
CA ARG A 254 -8.85 10.46 17.58
C ARG A 254 -9.16 10.26 19.06
N ILE A 255 -9.92 11.18 19.66
CA ILE A 255 -10.45 11.12 21.02
C ILE A 255 -11.98 10.91 21.05
N GLY A 256 -12.54 10.45 19.94
CA GLY A 256 -13.96 10.14 19.79
C GLY A 256 -14.33 8.80 20.45
N PRO A 257 -15.60 8.36 20.37
CA PRO A 257 -16.07 7.14 21.02
C PRO A 257 -15.26 5.89 20.68
N MET A 258 -14.74 5.83 19.45
CA MET A 258 -13.94 4.74 18.94
C MET A 258 -12.43 5.06 18.87
N ASN A 259 -11.97 6.24 19.25
CA ASN A 259 -10.56 6.62 19.14
C ASN A 259 -9.97 6.33 17.73
N THR A 260 -10.37 7.08 16.72
CA THR A 260 -9.88 6.88 15.34
C THR A 260 -8.37 7.17 15.26
N MET A 261 -7.55 6.15 15.07
CA MET A 261 -6.08 6.24 15.15
C MET A 261 -5.36 6.16 13.80
N GLY A 262 -6.09 6.22 12.68
CA GLY A 262 -5.48 6.31 11.37
C GLY A 262 -6.45 6.58 10.23
N ALA A 263 -5.91 7.15 9.16
CA ALA A 263 -6.62 7.58 7.97
C ALA A 263 -5.67 7.49 6.77
N LEU A 264 -5.79 6.39 6.00
CA LEU A 264 -5.06 6.16 4.75
C LEU A 264 -6.04 6.32 3.58
N TYR A 265 -5.92 7.42 2.82
CA TYR A 265 -6.79 7.66 1.68
C TYR A 265 -6.37 6.81 0.48
N TRP A 266 -7.35 6.33 -0.26
CA TRP A 266 -7.18 5.73 -1.57
C TRP A 266 -7.23 6.84 -2.63
N GLN A 267 -6.22 7.03 -3.48
CA GLN A 267 -4.89 6.40 -3.49
C GLN A 267 -3.78 7.45 -3.65
N LEU A 268 -2.53 7.08 -3.45
CA LEU A 268 -1.41 8.02 -3.52
C LEU A 268 -1.06 8.40 -4.97
N ASN A 269 -0.77 7.41 -5.81
CA ASN A 269 -0.17 7.58 -7.14
C ASN A 269 -0.97 6.88 -8.24
N ASP A 270 -0.67 7.19 -9.50
CA ASP A 270 -1.20 6.51 -10.68
C ASP A 270 -0.18 5.59 -11.34
N VAL A 271 -0.66 4.50 -11.97
CA VAL A 271 0.16 3.61 -12.82
C VAL A 271 0.16 4.01 -14.29
N TRP A 272 -0.77 4.89 -14.70
CA TRP A 272 -0.94 5.38 -16.06
C TRP A 272 -1.81 6.66 -16.06
N VAL A 273 -1.85 7.39 -17.18
CA VAL A 273 -2.63 8.64 -17.26
C VAL A 273 -4.13 8.33 -17.44
N ALA A 274 -4.89 8.35 -16.35
CA ALA A 274 -6.33 8.08 -16.34
C ALA A 274 -7.06 8.82 -15.19
N PRO A 275 -8.40 8.91 -15.23
CA PRO A 275 -9.19 9.30 -14.07
C PRO A 275 -9.02 8.28 -12.95
N SER A 276 -8.73 8.74 -11.74
CA SER A 276 -8.43 7.85 -10.60
C SER A 276 -8.63 8.57 -9.28
N TRP A 277 -8.46 7.84 -8.18
CA TRP A 277 -8.45 8.36 -6.82
C TRP A 277 -7.11 8.97 -6.42
N SER A 278 -6.10 8.98 -7.30
CA SER A 278 -4.75 9.44 -6.97
C SER A 278 -4.72 10.91 -6.55
N SER A 279 -3.77 11.25 -5.70
CA SER A 279 -3.36 12.63 -5.43
C SER A 279 -2.14 13.04 -6.25
N ILE A 280 -1.34 12.08 -6.72
CA ILE A 280 -0.15 12.25 -7.57
C ILE A 280 -0.40 11.56 -8.92
N GLU A 281 -0.28 12.31 -10.00
CA GLU A 281 -0.44 11.84 -11.37
C GLU A 281 0.72 10.91 -11.79
N PHE A 282 0.52 10.13 -12.86
CA PHE A 282 1.51 9.17 -13.36
C PHE A 282 2.88 9.79 -13.69
N ASN A 283 2.88 11.04 -14.17
CA ASN A 283 4.11 11.77 -14.49
C ASN A 283 4.74 12.48 -13.27
N GLY A 284 4.24 12.24 -12.05
CA GLY A 284 4.73 12.81 -10.81
C GLY A 284 4.13 14.19 -10.47
N ASN A 285 3.21 14.73 -11.26
CA ASN A 285 2.56 16.00 -10.93
C ASN A 285 1.62 15.84 -9.74
N TYR A 286 1.58 16.85 -8.87
CA TYR A 286 0.60 16.91 -7.79
C TYR A 286 -0.75 17.40 -8.32
N LYS A 287 -1.81 16.64 -8.04
CA LYS A 287 -3.18 17.15 -8.12
C LYS A 287 -3.42 18.14 -6.96
N ILE A 288 -4.51 18.91 -7.04
CA ILE A 288 -4.93 19.81 -5.95
C ILE A 288 -4.99 19.07 -4.61
N LEU A 289 -5.46 17.82 -4.60
CA LEU A 289 -5.52 16.97 -3.42
C LEU A 289 -4.16 16.88 -2.71
N GLN A 290 -3.07 16.61 -3.41
CA GLN A 290 -1.76 16.41 -2.75
C GLN A 290 -1.23 17.69 -2.09
N HIS A 291 -1.51 18.85 -2.68
CA HIS A 291 -1.21 20.14 -2.05
C HIS A 291 -2.00 20.34 -0.75
N TRP A 292 -3.23 19.84 -0.69
CA TRP A 292 -4.09 19.95 0.48
C TRP A 292 -3.78 18.90 1.54
N VAL A 293 -3.35 17.69 1.15
CA VAL A 293 -2.90 16.64 2.07
C VAL A 293 -1.83 17.18 3.01
N LYS A 294 -0.85 17.92 2.49
CA LYS A 294 0.19 18.58 3.31
C LYS A 294 -0.40 19.49 4.40
N GLN A 295 -1.52 20.14 4.13
CA GLN A 295 -2.17 21.06 5.07
C GLN A 295 -3.01 20.30 6.10
N PHE A 296 -3.93 19.43 5.65
CA PHE A 296 -4.85 18.75 6.56
C PHE A 296 -4.24 17.56 7.30
N MET A 297 -3.03 17.14 6.94
CA MET A 297 -2.20 16.20 7.71
C MET A 297 -1.09 16.90 8.51
N ALA A 298 -1.09 18.24 8.59
CA ALA A 298 -0.07 18.96 9.35
C ALA A 298 -0.06 18.52 10.83
N PRO A 299 1.13 18.46 11.48
CA PRO A 299 1.25 18.02 12.87
C PRO A 299 0.42 18.86 13.86
N LEU A 300 0.17 20.13 13.54
CA LEU A 300 -0.77 20.99 14.27
C LEU A 300 -1.80 21.51 13.27
N HIS A 301 -3.08 21.28 13.52
CA HIS A 301 -4.14 21.65 12.57
C HIS A 301 -5.45 22.04 13.28
N ILE A 302 -6.17 23.02 12.71
CA ILE A 302 -7.53 23.37 13.15
C ILE A 302 -8.55 22.75 12.19
N ILE A 303 -9.52 22.03 12.78
CA ILE A 303 -10.57 21.31 12.07
C ILE A 303 -11.94 21.90 12.45
N PRO A 304 -12.57 22.69 11.57
CA PRO A 304 -13.95 23.10 11.72
C PRO A 304 -14.91 22.10 11.06
N LEU A 305 -15.85 21.56 11.82
CA LEU A 305 -16.90 20.65 11.34
C LEU A 305 -18.29 21.21 11.69
N VAL A 306 -19.22 21.12 10.74
CA VAL A 306 -20.62 21.50 10.97
C VAL A 306 -21.42 20.23 11.26
N ASP A 307 -22.15 20.19 12.37
CA ASP A 307 -22.98 19.03 12.72
C ASP A 307 -24.37 19.06 12.06
N SER A 308 -25.17 18.02 12.30
CA SER A 308 -26.52 17.89 11.73
C SER A 308 -27.50 18.96 12.23
N LEU A 309 -27.22 19.60 13.36
CA LEU A 309 -27.98 20.71 13.91
C LEU A 309 -27.47 22.07 13.42
N LYS A 310 -26.49 22.08 12.50
CA LYS A 310 -25.81 23.25 11.94
C LYS A 310 -24.95 24.00 12.96
N ASN A 311 -24.53 23.34 14.03
CA ASN A 311 -23.56 23.92 14.95
C ASN A 311 -22.14 23.77 14.40
N LEU A 312 -21.33 24.80 14.58
CA LEU A 312 -19.91 24.78 14.22
C LEU A 312 -19.09 24.24 15.41
N LYS A 313 -18.46 23.08 15.22
CA LYS A 313 -17.51 22.50 16.16
C LYS A 313 -16.09 22.73 15.66
N ILE A 314 -15.23 23.23 16.54
CA ILE A 314 -13.83 23.52 16.23
C ILE A 314 -12.95 22.59 17.06
N TYR A 315 -12.15 21.78 16.37
CA TYR A 315 -11.17 20.89 16.95
C TYR A 315 -9.77 21.42 16.67
N VAL A 316 -8.86 21.25 17.61
CA VAL A 316 -7.42 21.48 17.42
C VAL A 316 -6.74 20.13 17.59
N VAL A 317 -6.00 19.69 16.58
CA VAL A 317 -5.27 18.41 16.60
C VAL A 317 -3.77 18.66 16.63
N ARG A 318 -3.07 17.87 17.45
CA ARG A 318 -1.61 17.95 17.64
C ARG A 318 -1.01 16.54 17.63
N ASP A 319 -0.06 16.32 16.73
CA ASP A 319 0.69 15.07 16.55
C ASP A 319 2.17 15.21 16.93
N THR A 320 2.61 16.39 17.39
CA THR A 320 3.96 16.61 17.93
C THR A 320 4.06 16.16 19.39
N LEU A 321 5.18 15.53 19.76
CA LEU A 321 5.55 15.29 21.16
C LEU A 321 6.03 16.59 21.86
N GLY A 322 6.07 16.59 23.19
CA GLY A 322 6.67 17.68 24.00
C GLY A 322 5.71 18.36 24.97
N ASP A 323 6.22 19.36 25.69
CA ASP A 323 5.55 20.04 26.82
C ASP A 323 4.16 20.60 26.49
N ASN A 324 3.42 20.94 27.55
CA ASN A 324 2.15 21.67 27.44
C ASN A 324 2.34 22.95 26.63
N GLN A 325 1.42 23.22 25.72
CA GLN A 325 1.44 24.41 24.87
C GLN A 325 0.12 25.17 24.98
N GLU A 326 0.21 26.47 25.21
CA GLU A 326 -0.93 27.38 25.13
C GLU A 326 -1.09 27.94 23.72
N PHE A 327 -2.32 27.87 23.22
CA PHE A 327 -2.72 28.37 21.92
C PHE A 327 -3.86 29.39 22.07
N THR A 328 -3.90 30.35 21.16
CA THR A 328 -5.07 31.20 20.96
C THR A 328 -5.73 30.81 19.63
N VAL A 329 -6.98 30.36 19.69
CA VAL A 329 -7.82 30.10 18.52
C VAL A 329 -8.62 31.37 18.24
N ARG A 330 -8.49 31.96 17.05
CA ARG A 330 -9.35 33.06 16.59
C ARG A 330 -10.24 32.64 15.43
N LEU A 331 -11.49 33.04 15.49
CA LEU A 331 -12.52 32.87 14.46
C LEU A 331 -12.86 34.24 13.89
N HIS A 332 -12.59 34.43 12.61
CA HIS A 332 -12.98 35.61 11.85
C HIS A 332 -14.09 35.25 10.86
N LEU A 333 -15.07 36.12 10.74
CA LEU A 333 -16.15 36.02 9.75
C LEU A 333 -15.97 37.11 8.71
N HIS A 334 -15.96 36.75 7.43
CA HIS A 334 -15.80 37.67 6.32
C HIS A 334 -17.00 37.58 5.36
N HIS A 335 -17.31 38.69 4.70
CA HIS A 335 -18.30 38.72 3.62
C HIS A 335 -17.59 38.67 2.26
N TRP A 336 -18.10 37.93 1.28
CA TRP A 336 -17.38 37.77 0.00
C TRP A 336 -17.11 39.06 -0.78
N ALA A 337 -17.88 40.13 -0.52
CA ALA A 337 -17.65 41.42 -1.17
C ALA A 337 -16.42 42.20 -0.64
N GLY A 338 -15.72 41.71 0.40
CA GLY A 338 -14.52 42.34 0.91
C GLY A 338 -13.83 41.57 2.04
N PHE A 339 -12.56 41.85 2.30
CA PHE A 339 -11.77 41.09 3.29
C PHE A 339 -11.93 41.58 4.74
N ASP A 340 -12.80 42.57 5.00
CA ASP A 340 -13.02 43.09 6.36
C ASP A 340 -13.63 42.01 7.27
N VAL A 341 -13.07 41.87 8.47
CA VAL A 341 -13.64 41.02 9.54
C VAL A 341 -14.95 41.64 10.01
N LYS A 342 -16.05 40.87 9.91
CA LYS A 342 -17.39 41.25 10.36
C LYS A 342 -17.70 40.74 11.76
N LEU A 343 -17.10 39.64 12.16
CA LEU A 343 -17.19 39.07 13.50
C LEU A 343 -15.84 38.45 13.85
N GLU A 344 -15.37 38.70 15.07
CA GLU A 344 -14.19 38.09 15.65
C GLU A 344 -14.57 37.43 16.97
N LYS A 345 -14.16 36.17 17.17
CA LYS A 345 -14.20 35.47 18.46
C LYS A 345 -12.81 34.87 18.72
N SER A 346 -12.41 34.80 19.98
CA SER A 346 -11.13 34.22 20.37
C SER A 346 -11.25 33.38 21.63
N TRP A 347 -10.53 32.27 21.69
CA TRP A 347 -10.45 31.39 22.85
C TRP A 347 -9.01 31.02 23.15
N SER A 348 -8.63 30.98 24.42
CA SER A 348 -7.36 30.42 24.87
C SER A 348 -7.54 28.94 25.16
N LEU A 349 -6.58 28.13 24.70
CA LEU A 349 -6.57 26.69 24.82
C LEU A 349 -5.22 26.23 25.33
N GLU A 350 -5.17 25.54 26.47
CA GLU A 350 -3.97 24.80 26.87
C GLU A 350 -4.10 23.37 26.33
N MET A 351 -3.11 22.90 25.57
CA MET A 351 -3.01 21.49 25.18
C MET A 351 -1.93 20.80 26.03
N VAL A 352 -2.38 19.90 26.90
CA VAL A 352 -1.55 19.13 27.83
C VAL A 352 -0.79 18.03 27.07
N ASN A 353 0.41 17.71 27.55
CA ASN A 353 1.32 16.73 26.96
C ASN A 353 0.67 15.34 26.76
N PHE A 354 0.94 14.74 25.60
CA PHE A 354 0.80 13.31 25.37
C PHE A 354 2.06 12.59 25.87
N SER A 355 2.09 12.21 27.16
CA SER A 355 3.08 11.25 27.63
C SER A 355 2.67 9.85 27.19
N ILE A 356 3.28 9.32 26.13
CA ILE A 356 3.24 7.89 25.83
C ILE A 356 4.30 7.23 26.73
N ASP A 357 3.85 6.54 27.77
CA ASP A 357 4.73 5.60 28.48
C ASP A 357 4.91 4.38 27.57
N MET A 358 6.01 4.38 26.81
CA MET A 358 6.37 3.30 25.88
C MET A 358 6.59 1.96 26.59
N HIS A 359 6.68 1.92 27.92
CA HIS A 359 6.93 0.69 28.69
C HIS A 359 5.67 -0.04 29.14
N SER A 360 4.49 0.58 29.01
CA SER A 360 3.23 -0.10 29.35
C SER A 360 2.60 -0.70 28.08
N ARG A 361 2.41 -2.03 28.06
CA ARG A 361 1.62 -2.74 27.02
C ARG A 361 0.12 -2.35 27.02
N ASN A 362 -0.24 -1.21 27.61
CA ASN A 362 -1.59 -0.67 27.73
C ASN A 362 -1.58 0.87 27.57
N PRO A 363 -1.46 1.40 26.33
CA PRO A 363 -1.45 2.84 26.10
C PRO A 363 -2.84 3.49 26.21
N ILE A 364 -3.91 2.69 26.14
CA ILE A 364 -5.29 3.18 25.97
C ILE A 364 -5.80 3.90 27.23
N GLY A 365 -5.29 3.56 28.42
CA GLY A 365 -5.78 4.11 29.69
C GLY A 365 -5.40 5.57 29.97
N ALA A 366 -4.29 6.06 29.39
CA ALA A 366 -3.79 7.41 29.62
C ALA A 366 -4.38 8.47 28.66
N LEU A 367 -4.92 8.04 27.52
CA LEU A 367 -5.54 8.89 26.48
C LEU A 367 -6.81 9.62 26.93
N HIS A 368 -7.39 9.24 28.08
CA HIS A 368 -8.73 9.66 28.48
C HIS A 368 -8.83 10.99 29.25
N LYS A 369 -7.72 11.63 29.64
CA LYS A 369 -7.82 12.65 30.70
C LYS A 369 -8.16 14.07 30.28
N ASP A 370 -7.87 14.55 29.07
CA ASP A 370 -8.09 15.99 28.80
C ASP A 370 -8.83 16.23 27.48
N ARG A 371 -10.15 16.39 27.59
CA ARG A 371 -11.04 16.84 26.51
C ARG A 371 -10.85 18.33 26.29
N HIS A 372 -10.43 18.73 25.10
CA HIS A 372 -10.45 20.13 24.69
C HIS A 372 -11.21 20.29 23.38
N SER A 373 -12.53 20.32 23.46
CA SER A 373 -13.40 20.87 22.41
C SER A 373 -13.86 22.25 22.83
N VAL A 374 -13.72 23.24 21.94
CA VAL A 374 -14.38 24.53 22.13
C VAL A 374 -15.70 24.46 21.38
N ASP A 375 -16.79 24.26 22.12
CA ASP A 375 -18.14 24.38 21.58
C ASP A 375 -18.47 25.87 21.42
N ALA A 376 -18.60 26.33 20.18
CA ALA A 376 -19.04 27.67 19.87
C ALA A 376 -20.42 27.59 19.19
N GLU A 377 -21.49 27.76 19.98
CA GLU A 377 -22.81 28.01 19.40
C GLU A 377 -22.83 29.41 18.76
N ILE A 378 -23.17 29.46 17.47
CA ILE A 378 -23.43 30.69 16.74
C ILE A 378 -24.88 30.61 16.28
N GLU A 379 -25.80 31.12 17.10
CA GLU A 379 -27.18 31.37 16.68
C GLU A 379 -27.20 32.60 15.76
N GLY A 380 -27.63 32.43 14.51
CA GLY A 380 -27.72 33.52 13.55
C GLY A 380 -28.57 33.19 12.33
N GLU A 381 -29.53 34.08 12.04
CA GLU A 381 -30.45 34.00 10.91
C GLU A 381 -29.74 34.12 9.55
N SER A 382 -30.13 33.27 8.59
CA SER A 382 -29.83 33.37 7.15
C SER A 382 -28.33 33.39 6.74
N PHE A 383 -27.73 32.20 6.66
CA PHE A 383 -26.40 31.95 6.09
C PHE A 383 -26.39 32.11 4.56
N PHE A 384 -26.28 33.34 4.06
CA PHE A 384 -25.96 33.58 2.65
C PHE A 384 -24.64 34.34 2.57
N SER A 385 -23.68 33.77 1.83
CA SER A 385 -22.43 34.42 1.40
C SER A 385 -21.43 34.82 2.51
N ILE A 386 -20.98 33.85 3.31
CA ILE A 386 -20.03 34.08 4.41
C ILE A 386 -18.81 33.15 4.28
N GLY A 387 -17.60 33.70 4.45
CA GLY A 387 -16.35 32.94 4.63
C GLY A 387 -15.92 32.99 6.09
N ILE A 388 -15.63 31.85 6.69
CA ILE A 388 -15.11 31.76 8.05
C ILE A 388 -13.60 31.55 7.95
N CYS A 389 -12.75 32.38 8.56
CA CYS A 389 -11.32 32.12 8.63
C CYS A 389 -10.91 31.87 10.08
N LEU A 390 -10.21 30.77 10.33
CA LEU A 390 -9.68 30.38 11.63
C LEU A 390 -8.17 30.57 11.66
N LEU A 391 -7.67 31.06 12.78
CA LEU A 391 -6.27 31.34 13.05
C LEU A 391 -5.84 30.67 14.35
N LEU A 392 -4.65 30.06 14.35
CA LEU A 392 -3.99 29.54 15.54
C LEU A 392 -2.70 30.30 15.78
N ASP A 393 -2.58 30.96 16.94
CA ASP A 393 -1.35 31.62 17.37
C ASP A 393 -0.74 30.90 18.58
N LYS A 394 0.58 30.65 18.56
CA LYS A 394 1.36 30.19 19.72
C LYS A 394 1.78 31.37 20.60
N PHE A 395 1.67 31.22 21.92
CA PHE A 395 2.22 32.22 22.86
C PHE A 395 3.76 32.11 22.95
N ASN A 396 4.48 33.25 22.85
CA ASN A 396 5.95 33.42 23.01
C ASN A 396 6.91 33.06 21.84
N SER A 397 6.51 33.21 20.57
CA SER A 397 7.49 33.32 19.46
C SER A 397 7.74 34.81 19.12
N PRO A 398 8.99 35.31 19.12
CA PRO A 398 9.31 36.68 18.70
C PRO A 398 9.15 36.91 17.19
N GLU A 399 8.90 35.86 16.41
CA GLU A 399 8.44 35.94 15.03
C GLU A 399 6.96 35.59 14.97
N THR A 400 6.13 36.53 14.48
CA THR A 400 4.74 36.28 14.09
C THR A 400 4.69 35.33 12.89
N ASN A 401 4.98 34.05 13.11
CA ASN A 401 4.63 32.99 12.17
C ASN A 401 3.17 32.63 12.43
N LEU A 402 2.30 33.07 11.52
CA LEU A 402 0.94 32.54 11.37
C LEU A 402 1.07 31.06 10.99
N ASP A 403 1.06 30.17 12.00
CA ASP A 403 1.35 28.75 11.79
C ASP A 403 0.22 28.03 11.01
N THR A 404 -1.00 28.55 11.02
CA THR A 404 -2.11 28.03 10.19
C THR A 404 -3.25 29.05 10.00
N LEU A 405 -3.51 29.45 8.75
CA LEU A 405 -4.72 30.17 8.33
C LEU A 405 -5.63 29.19 7.58
N ARG A 406 -6.88 29.03 8.03
CA ARG A 406 -7.82 28.14 7.35
C ARG A 406 -9.19 28.78 7.17
N CYS A 407 -9.60 28.96 5.92
CA CYS A 407 -10.93 29.48 5.61
C CYS A 407 -11.90 28.32 5.30
N LEU A 408 -12.99 28.22 6.05
CA LEU A 408 -14.15 27.39 5.75
C LEU A 408 -15.09 28.17 4.82
N PHE A 409 -15.31 27.62 3.64
CA PHE A 409 -16.24 28.15 2.66
C PHE A 409 -17.54 27.37 2.76
N LEU A 410 -18.61 28.03 3.21
CA LEU A 410 -19.95 27.43 3.18
C LEU A 410 -20.50 27.60 1.76
N PRO A 411 -20.78 26.50 1.01
CA PRO A 411 -21.36 26.60 -0.32
C PRO A 411 -22.73 27.26 -0.25
N LYS A 412 -23.08 27.96 -1.33
CA LYS A 412 -24.41 28.52 -1.55
C LYS A 412 -25.39 27.34 -1.73
N MET A 413 -26.19 26.99 -0.71
CA MET A 413 -27.30 26.04 -0.92
C MET A 413 -28.33 26.68 -1.85
N GLN A 414 -28.32 26.30 -3.14
CA GLN A 414 -29.41 26.64 -4.06
C GLN A 414 -30.54 25.59 -3.95
N ASN A 415 -31.77 26.10 -3.90
CA ASN A 415 -32.99 25.31 -3.84
C ASN A 415 -33.22 24.47 -5.11
N ARG A 416 -33.81 23.29 -4.90
CA ARG A 416 -34.26 22.26 -5.88
C ARG A 416 -34.86 22.78 -7.19
N ILE A 417 -34.61 22.04 -8.28
CA ILE A 417 -35.59 21.79 -9.35
C ILE A 417 -35.62 20.27 -9.69
N SER A 418 -36.82 19.83 -10.07
CA SER A 418 -37.37 18.49 -10.21
C SER A 418 -37.00 17.69 -11.48
N SER A 419 -36.98 16.36 -11.29
CA SER A 419 -37.37 15.24 -12.20
C SER A 419 -37.11 15.33 -13.71
N GLY A 420 -36.31 14.37 -14.19
CA GLY A 420 -36.35 13.88 -15.56
C GLY A 420 -35.78 12.46 -15.64
N THR A 421 -36.65 11.46 -15.81
CA THR A 421 -36.25 10.07 -16.09
C THR A 421 -35.84 9.96 -17.55
N GLY A 422 -34.54 9.85 -17.82
CA GLY A 422 -34.00 9.46 -19.12
C GLY A 422 -33.37 8.08 -19.01
N LYS A 423 -34.03 7.06 -19.58
CA LYS A 423 -33.36 5.79 -19.91
C LYS A 423 -32.39 6.07 -21.05
N ILE A 424 -31.10 5.84 -20.84
CA ILE A 424 -30.14 5.68 -21.92
C ILE A 424 -29.86 4.18 -22.02
N SER A 425 -30.46 3.57 -23.03
CA SER A 425 -30.14 2.23 -23.51
C SER A 425 -29.01 2.31 -24.52
N GLY A 426 -28.06 1.38 -24.41
CA GLY A 426 -27.26 0.89 -25.54
C GLY A 426 -26.00 1.69 -25.86
N ILE A 427 -24.87 1.24 -25.31
CA ILE A 427 -23.63 1.04 -26.06
C ILE A 427 -23.08 -0.31 -25.57
N GLU A 428 -23.61 -1.38 -26.16
CA GLU A 428 -22.89 -2.65 -26.28
C GLU A 428 -21.84 -2.48 -27.39
N ASP A 429 -20.73 -3.17 -27.20
CA ASP A 429 -19.67 -3.44 -28.17
C ASP A 429 -18.88 -2.25 -28.70
N TYR A 430 -17.76 -1.90 -28.07
CA TYR A 430 -16.59 -1.36 -28.81
C TYR A 430 -15.27 -1.44 -28.00
N LEU A 431 -14.92 -2.56 -27.37
CA LEU A 431 -13.54 -2.76 -26.84
C LEU A 431 -12.95 -4.18 -26.94
N ASP A 432 -13.56 -5.11 -27.66
CA ASP A 432 -13.08 -6.51 -27.64
C ASP A 432 -11.90 -6.86 -28.57
N ASN A 433 -11.30 -5.92 -29.31
CA ASN A 433 -10.42 -6.30 -30.43
C ASN A 433 -9.04 -5.64 -30.51
N VAL A 434 -8.42 -5.31 -29.37
CA VAL A 434 -6.96 -5.11 -29.34
C VAL A 434 -6.33 -6.13 -28.40
N GLU A 435 -6.42 -7.40 -28.79
CA GLU A 435 -5.67 -8.49 -28.19
C GLU A 435 -4.22 -8.36 -28.70
N PHE A 436 -3.34 -7.70 -27.95
CA PHE A 436 -1.89 -7.89 -28.12
C PHE A 436 -1.56 -9.31 -27.65
N LEU A 437 -1.90 -10.31 -28.47
CA LEU A 437 -1.60 -11.71 -28.21
C LEU A 437 -0.11 -11.97 -28.41
N PHE A 438 0.67 -11.52 -27.44
CA PHE A 438 1.99 -12.06 -27.25
C PHE A 438 1.84 -13.51 -26.81
N THR A 439 2.18 -14.48 -27.67
CA THR A 439 2.02 -15.90 -27.36
C THR A 439 3.21 -16.45 -26.57
N LYS A 440 4.44 -16.12 -27.01
CA LYS A 440 5.70 -16.50 -26.36
C LYS A 440 6.84 -15.50 -26.62
N SER A 441 7.73 -15.31 -25.63
CA SER A 441 9.03 -14.64 -25.82
C SER A 441 10.17 -15.64 -25.76
N TYR A 442 11.26 -15.32 -26.44
CA TYR A 442 12.49 -16.09 -26.39
C TYR A 442 13.66 -15.17 -26.05
N HIS A 443 14.38 -15.49 -24.99
CA HIS A 443 15.63 -14.84 -24.62
C HIS A 443 16.77 -15.84 -24.77
N TRP A 444 17.85 -15.39 -25.41
CA TRP A 444 19.01 -16.22 -25.71
C TRP A 444 20.23 -15.58 -25.06
N PHE A 445 20.93 -16.36 -24.24
CA PHE A 445 22.20 -15.95 -23.66
C PHE A 445 23.27 -16.98 -24.01
N SER A 446 24.48 -16.49 -24.20
CA SER A 446 25.65 -17.33 -24.40
C SER A 446 26.80 -16.78 -23.58
N PHE A 447 27.50 -17.65 -22.86
CA PHE A 447 28.58 -17.25 -21.99
C PHE A 447 29.66 -18.32 -21.91
N SER A 448 30.87 -17.88 -21.55
CA SER A 448 32.00 -18.77 -21.24
C SER A 448 32.35 -18.61 -19.77
N VAL A 449 32.90 -19.66 -19.18
CA VAL A 449 33.22 -19.73 -17.76
C VAL A 449 34.68 -20.14 -17.62
N SER A 450 35.41 -19.45 -16.74
CA SER A 450 36.83 -19.76 -16.49
C SER A 450 36.99 -21.06 -15.70
N ASP A 451 38.16 -21.70 -15.80
CA ASP A 451 38.49 -22.89 -15.02
C ASP A 451 38.38 -22.66 -13.49
N GLU A 452 38.61 -21.43 -13.04
CA GLU A 452 38.44 -21.03 -11.64
C GLU A 452 36.97 -21.13 -11.18
N ILE A 453 36.04 -20.61 -11.97
CA ILE A 453 34.60 -20.75 -11.67
C ILE A 453 34.19 -22.23 -11.79
N LEU A 454 34.70 -22.95 -12.80
CA LEU A 454 34.50 -24.40 -12.92
C LEU A 454 35.13 -25.22 -11.79
N ALA A 455 36.02 -24.66 -10.99
CA ALA A 455 36.53 -25.30 -9.77
C ALA A 455 35.62 -25.06 -8.55
N SER A 456 34.70 -24.08 -8.61
CA SER A 456 33.83 -23.74 -7.49
C SER A 456 32.90 -24.89 -7.10
N LYS A 457 32.71 -25.13 -5.79
CA LYS A 457 31.85 -26.21 -5.27
C LYS A 457 30.41 -26.07 -5.76
N TYR A 458 29.87 -24.86 -5.70
CA TYR A 458 28.51 -24.54 -6.15
C TYR A 458 28.57 -23.62 -7.37
N ILE A 459 27.74 -23.92 -8.36
CA ILE A 459 27.49 -23.07 -9.54
C ILE A 459 25.97 -23.05 -9.75
N ILE A 460 25.34 -21.95 -9.36
CA ILE A 460 23.89 -21.78 -9.31
C ILE A 460 23.49 -20.74 -10.36
N LEU A 461 22.59 -21.11 -11.26
CA LEU A 461 21.92 -20.18 -12.16
C LEU A 461 20.70 -19.62 -11.43
N THR A 462 20.69 -18.31 -11.22
CA THR A 462 19.68 -17.63 -10.40
C THR A 462 18.91 -16.63 -11.25
N PHE A 463 17.59 -16.78 -11.28
CA PHE A 463 16.66 -15.81 -11.85
C PHE A 463 16.02 -15.03 -10.71
N HIS A 464 16.35 -13.75 -10.57
CA HIS A 464 15.85 -12.94 -9.46
C HIS A 464 14.38 -12.54 -9.60
N GLY A 465 13.83 -12.60 -10.81
CA GLY A 465 12.46 -12.15 -11.09
C GLY A 465 12.10 -12.36 -12.55
N VAL A 466 11.05 -13.15 -12.75
CA VAL A 466 10.48 -13.46 -14.07
C VAL A 466 9.03 -13.05 -14.00
N ASP A 467 8.56 -12.22 -14.90
CA ASP A 467 7.27 -11.55 -14.76
C ASP A 467 6.09 -12.47 -15.11
N THR A 468 6.37 -13.67 -15.61
CA THR A 468 5.34 -14.62 -16.05
C THR A 468 5.84 -16.06 -16.00
N ILE A 469 5.01 -16.97 -16.49
CA ILE A 469 5.27 -18.41 -16.53
C ILE A 469 6.13 -18.74 -17.75
N GLY A 470 7.12 -19.60 -17.61
CA GLY A 470 8.04 -19.93 -18.68
C GLY A 470 8.90 -21.15 -18.39
N GLN A 471 9.86 -21.37 -19.30
CA GLN A 471 10.78 -22.50 -19.28
C GLN A 471 12.19 -22.05 -19.59
N VAL A 472 13.15 -22.60 -18.87
CA VAL A 472 14.57 -22.40 -19.08
C VAL A 472 15.17 -23.68 -19.65
N HIS A 473 15.84 -23.57 -20.79
CA HIS A 473 16.61 -24.64 -21.40
C HIS A 473 18.10 -24.28 -21.35
N PHE A 474 18.87 -25.08 -20.64
CA PHE A 474 20.33 -24.96 -20.56
C PHE A 474 21.00 -25.94 -21.50
N ASN A 475 21.85 -25.42 -22.39
CA ASN A 475 22.59 -26.16 -23.41
C ASN A 475 21.71 -26.90 -24.44
N GLY A 476 20.47 -26.41 -24.67
CA GLY A 476 19.55 -26.90 -25.68
C GLY A 476 18.46 -27.82 -25.13
N VAL A 477 17.75 -28.51 -26.05
CA VAL A 477 16.69 -29.50 -25.73
C VAL A 477 17.33 -30.89 -25.77
N GLU A 478 16.95 -31.75 -24.83
CA GLU A 478 17.51 -33.08 -24.58
C GLU A 478 17.82 -33.86 -25.87
N GLN A 479 19.12 -34.06 -26.16
CA GLN A 479 19.60 -34.94 -27.23
C GLN A 479 20.23 -36.18 -26.60
N LYS A 480 20.03 -37.37 -27.21
CA LYS A 480 20.38 -38.71 -26.68
C LYS A 480 21.85 -38.95 -26.25
N SER A 481 22.72 -37.94 -26.28
CA SER A 481 24.13 -38.05 -25.87
C SER A 481 24.69 -36.78 -25.19
N ILE A 482 23.83 -35.83 -24.82
CA ILE A 482 24.24 -34.54 -24.25
C ILE A 482 23.33 -34.22 -23.06
N THR A 483 23.92 -34.03 -21.87
CA THR A 483 23.16 -33.62 -20.69
C THR A 483 22.74 -32.15 -20.81
N THR A 484 21.43 -31.91 -20.85
CA THR A 484 20.80 -30.57 -20.88
C THR A 484 19.93 -30.36 -19.64
N GLY A 485 19.65 -29.12 -19.27
CA GLY A 485 18.73 -28.78 -18.18
C GLY A 485 17.44 -28.18 -18.70
N LYS A 486 16.29 -28.66 -18.21
CA LYS A 486 14.99 -27.99 -18.38
C LYS A 486 14.44 -27.61 -17.00
N TYR A 487 14.11 -26.33 -16.84
CA TYR A 487 13.55 -25.81 -15.59
C TYR A 487 12.29 -25.00 -15.87
N GLU A 488 11.31 -25.06 -14.97
CA GLU A 488 10.08 -24.29 -15.07
C GLU A 488 10.23 -22.97 -14.28
N LEU A 489 9.53 -21.94 -14.73
CA LEU A 489 9.36 -20.65 -14.09
C LEU A 489 7.85 -20.47 -13.94
N ASP A 490 7.31 -20.48 -12.73
CA ASP A 490 5.86 -20.62 -12.50
C ASP A 490 5.27 -19.59 -11.53
N ASN A 491 6.11 -18.76 -10.92
CA ASN A 491 5.68 -17.65 -10.05
C ASN A 491 6.61 -16.45 -10.24
N MET A 492 6.03 -15.26 -10.38
CA MET A 492 6.74 -14.02 -10.66
C MET A 492 7.38 -13.34 -9.46
N PHE A 493 6.94 -13.73 -8.27
CA PHE A 493 7.38 -13.19 -6.99
C PHE A 493 8.46 -14.04 -6.32
N ILE A 494 8.87 -15.16 -6.93
CA ILE A 494 9.94 -16.01 -6.41
C ILE A 494 11.21 -15.90 -7.24
N ARG A 495 12.33 -16.02 -6.54
CA ARG A 495 13.65 -16.26 -7.11
C ARG A 495 13.81 -17.73 -7.41
N HIS A 496 14.13 -18.05 -8.66
CA HIS A 496 14.38 -19.41 -9.10
C HIS A 496 15.89 -19.71 -9.08
N ARG A 497 16.28 -20.84 -8.48
CA ARG A 497 17.69 -21.24 -8.32
C ARG A 497 17.91 -22.64 -8.86
N PHE A 498 18.83 -22.77 -9.82
CA PHE A 498 19.13 -24.04 -10.47
C PHE A 498 20.60 -24.39 -10.33
N ASN A 499 20.92 -25.51 -9.69
CA ASN A 499 22.29 -25.98 -9.63
C ASN A 499 22.69 -26.57 -11.00
N ILE A 500 23.58 -25.87 -11.70
CA ILE A 500 24.01 -26.23 -13.05
C ILE A 500 25.45 -26.76 -13.11
N LYS A 501 26.07 -27.04 -11.95
CA LYS A 501 27.46 -27.52 -11.86
C LYS A 501 27.75 -28.71 -12.77
N ASN A 502 26.87 -29.71 -12.76
CA ASN A 502 27.06 -30.91 -13.56
C ASN A 502 26.78 -30.66 -15.05
N LEU A 503 25.88 -29.72 -15.38
CA LEU A 503 25.53 -29.38 -16.75
C LEU A 503 26.62 -28.57 -17.45
N ILE A 504 27.26 -27.66 -16.73
CA ILE A 504 28.32 -26.80 -17.30
C ILE A 504 29.66 -27.53 -17.46
N MET A 505 29.86 -28.60 -16.67
CA MET A 505 31.07 -29.43 -16.71
C MET A 505 31.03 -30.49 -17.82
N GLU A 506 29.91 -30.62 -18.55
CA GLU A 506 29.82 -31.51 -19.70
C GLU A 506 30.90 -31.19 -20.74
N PRO A 507 31.68 -32.19 -21.24
CA PRO A 507 32.84 -31.93 -22.08
C PRO A 507 32.55 -31.09 -23.33
N TYR A 508 31.34 -31.19 -23.87
CA TYR A 508 30.89 -30.44 -25.04
C TYR A 508 30.68 -28.93 -24.77
N PHE A 509 30.41 -28.53 -23.52
CA PHE A 509 30.06 -27.15 -23.15
C PHE A 509 31.06 -26.49 -22.20
N LYS A 510 32.13 -27.19 -21.86
CA LYS A 510 33.17 -26.74 -20.92
C LYS A 510 33.82 -25.40 -21.30
N SER A 511 33.75 -25.00 -22.57
CA SER A 511 34.25 -23.71 -23.07
C SER A 511 33.15 -22.68 -23.38
N PHE A 512 31.90 -23.11 -23.54
CA PHE A 512 30.80 -22.25 -23.98
C PHE A 512 29.45 -22.89 -23.68
N SER A 513 28.56 -22.14 -23.02
CA SER A 513 27.21 -22.59 -22.66
C SER A 513 26.14 -21.67 -23.22
N TYR A 514 24.95 -22.24 -23.46
CA TYR A 514 23.79 -21.54 -24.01
C TYR A 514 22.61 -21.63 -23.05
N LEU A 515 21.87 -20.53 -22.92
CA LEU A 515 20.66 -20.44 -22.13
C LEU A 515 19.54 -19.92 -23.02
N THR A 516 18.44 -20.68 -23.09
CA THR A 516 17.21 -20.26 -23.78
C THR A 516 16.10 -20.14 -22.77
N VAL A 517 15.53 -18.95 -22.61
CA VAL A 517 14.36 -18.72 -21.76
C VAL A 517 13.16 -18.50 -22.66
N THR A 518 12.13 -19.32 -22.49
CA THR A 518 10.86 -19.20 -23.21
C THR A 518 9.79 -18.77 -22.23
N LEU A 519 9.26 -17.55 -22.36
CA LEU A 519 8.13 -17.12 -21.53
C LEU A 519 6.83 -17.36 -22.29
N THR A 520 5.81 -17.79 -21.56
CA THR A 520 4.45 -18.01 -22.06
C THR A 520 3.60 -16.80 -21.73
N SER A 521 2.68 -16.45 -22.64
CA SER A 521 1.66 -15.45 -22.39
C SER A 521 0.94 -15.67 -21.04
N PRO A 522 0.91 -14.68 -20.13
CA PRO A 522 0.16 -14.79 -18.89
C PRO A 522 -1.33 -15.03 -19.14
N VAL A 523 -1.91 -14.40 -20.18
CA VAL A 523 -3.30 -14.59 -20.59
C VAL A 523 -3.57 -16.02 -21.08
N THR A 524 -2.66 -16.57 -21.90
CA THR A 524 -2.83 -17.96 -22.39
C THR A 524 -2.68 -18.96 -21.24
N ALA A 525 -1.69 -18.76 -20.37
CA ALA A 525 -1.49 -19.62 -19.20
C ALA A 525 -2.70 -19.60 -18.27
N ALA A 526 -3.26 -18.41 -17.98
CA ALA A 526 -4.48 -18.26 -17.20
C ALA A 526 -5.68 -18.97 -17.86
N LYS A 527 -5.90 -18.80 -19.18
CA LYS A 527 -6.96 -19.50 -19.93
C LYS A 527 -6.80 -21.03 -19.84
N SER A 528 -5.59 -21.56 -19.95
CA SER A 528 -5.31 -23.00 -19.82
C SER A 528 -5.57 -23.51 -18.40
N LEU A 529 -5.15 -22.78 -17.38
CA LEU A 529 -5.42 -23.12 -15.97
C LEU A 529 -6.92 -23.10 -15.65
N ALA A 530 -7.67 -22.11 -16.16
CA ALA A 530 -9.11 -22.02 -15.97
C ALA A 530 -9.87 -23.22 -16.56
N GLN A 531 -9.38 -23.80 -17.67
CA GLN A 531 -9.93 -25.04 -18.24
C GLN A 531 -9.66 -26.27 -17.37
N GLN A 532 -8.51 -26.30 -16.69
CA GLN A 532 -8.12 -27.39 -15.81
C GLN A 532 -8.81 -27.31 -14.44
N TYR A 533 -9.13 -26.10 -13.99
CA TYR A 533 -9.75 -25.81 -12.70
C TYR A 533 -11.03 -24.96 -12.91
N PRO A 534 -12.19 -25.61 -13.18
CA PRO A 534 -13.44 -24.95 -13.61
C PRO A 534 -14.13 -24.03 -12.58
N THR A 535 -13.42 -23.61 -11.53
CA THR A 535 -13.94 -22.81 -10.41
C THR A 535 -13.18 -21.50 -10.18
N THR A 536 -12.54 -20.95 -11.21
CA THR A 536 -12.16 -19.53 -11.21
C THR A 536 -13.37 -18.73 -11.72
N PRO A 537 -13.96 -17.82 -10.93
CA PRO A 537 -15.05 -16.96 -11.41
C PRO A 537 -14.61 -16.26 -12.70
N PRO A 538 -15.41 -16.28 -13.77
CA PRO A 538 -14.99 -15.87 -15.11
C PRO A 538 -14.62 -14.37 -15.23
N GLU A 539 -14.85 -13.59 -14.18
CA GLU A 539 -14.71 -12.12 -14.15
C GLU A 539 -14.09 -11.63 -12.82
N CYS A 540 -13.13 -12.36 -12.25
CA CYS A 540 -12.28 -11.77 -11.20
C CYS A 540 -11.39 -10.72 -11.85
N PRO A 541 -11.28 -9.47 -11.35
CA PRO A 541 -10.21 -8.57 -11.74
C PRO A 541 -8.90 -9.17 -11.21
N PRO A 542 -8.13 -9.89 -12.04
CA PRO A 542 -6.88 -10.48 -11.58
C PRO A 542 -5.90 -9.31 -11.35
N ASN A 543 -4.91 -9.46 -10.44
CA ASN A 543 -3.83 -8.49 -10.09
C ASN A 543 -3.71 -7.29 -11.02
N ALA A 544 -3.52 -6.06 -10.53
CA ALA A 544 -3.63 -4.79 -11.29
C ALA A 544 -3.22 -4.82 -12.78
N SER A 545 -2.19 -5.56 -13.15
CA SER A 545 -1.79 -5.88 -14.54
C SER A 545 -2.86 -6.59 -15.40
N PHE A 546 -3.85 -7.32 -14.87
CA PHE A 546 -4.93 -7.98 -15.60
C PHE A 546 -6.25 -7.20 -15.59
N SER A 547 -6.19 -5.91 -15.20
CA SER A 547 -7.29 -4.94 -15.05
C SER A 547 -7.74 -4.76 -13.62
N TRP A 548 -8.04 -3.52 -13.29
CA TRP A 548 -8.66 -3.11 -12.03
C TRP A 548 -9.60 -1.93 -12.30
N ASP A 549 -10.38 -1.49 -11.32
CA ASP A 549 -11.35 -0.39 -11.48
C ASP A 549 -10.71 0.99 -11.77
N TRP A 550 -9.38 1.09 -11.80
CA TRP A 550 -8.62 2.27 -12.25
C TRP A 550 -7.52 1.96 -13.29
N GLY A 551 -7.29 0.69 -13.64
CA GLY A 551 -6.13 0.26 -14.45
C GLY A 551 -6.52 -0.64 -15.63
N PRO A 552 -5.82 -0.59 -16.77
CA PRO A 552 -6.11 -1.43 -17.94
C PRO A 552 -5.62 -2.86 -17.72
N ALA A 553 -6.17 -3.82 -18.48
CA ALA A 553 -5.57 -5.15 -18.63
C ALA A 553 -4.29 -5.06 -19.47
N VAL A 554 -3.15 -4.83 -18.81
CA VAL A 554 -1.80 -4.82 -19.42
C VAL A 554 -0.88 -5.83 -18.74
N PRO A 555 -1.15 -7.15 -18.87
CA PRO A 555 -0.36 -8.15 -18.19
C PRO A 555 1.05 -8.16 -18.79
N SER A 556 2.02 -7.85 -17.95
CA SER A 556 3.41 -7.73 -18.33
C SER A 556 4.04 -9.13 -18.52
N SER A 557 5.10 -9.20 -19.33
CA SER A 557 5.80 -10.44 -19.63
C SER A 557 7.26 -10.15 -19.96
N GLY A 558 8.18 -10.68 -19.18
CA GLY A 558 9.61 -10.45 -19.37
C GLY A 558 10.48 -10.95 -18.23
N LEU A 559 11.80 -10.81 -18.40
CA LEU A 559 12.77 -10.91 -17.32
C LEU A 559 12.91 -9.53 -16.69
N TRP A 560 12.24 -9.29 -15.57
CA TRP A 560 12.19 -7.96 -14.95
C TRP A 560 13.29 -7.74 -13.91
N LYS A 561 13.92 -8.81 -13.40
CA LYS A 561 15.16 -8.74 -12.61
C LYS A 561 16.30 -9.51 -13.29
N PRO A 562 17.57 -9.27 -12.87
CA PRO A 562 18.73 -9.92 -13.48
C PRO A 562 18.70 -11.45 -13.43
N VAL A 563 19.33 -12.06 -14.43
CA VAL A 563 19.70 -13.47 -14.46
C VAL A 563 21.20 -13.55 -14.20
N VAL A 564 21.61 -14.25 -13.16
CA VAL A 564 23.01 -14.28 -12.69
C VAL A 564 23.52 -15.70 -12.51
N LEU A 565 24.83 -15.86 -12.66
CA LEU A 565 25.54 -17.08 -12.34
C LEU A 565 26.30 -16.89 -11.03
N GLU A 566 25.83 -17.53 -9.97
CA GLU A 566 26.42 -17.45 -8.64
C GLU A 566 27.36 -18.65 -8.42
N TYR A 567 28.59 -18.39 -8.00
CA TYR A 567 29.57 -19.44 -7.74
C TYR A 567 30.33 -19.18 -6.44
N TYR A 568 30.46 -20.23 -5.63
CA TYR A 568 31.06 -20.15 -4.30
C TYR A 568 31.46 -21.54 -3.79
N ASN A 569 32.40 -21.57 -2.84
CA ASN A 569 32.97 -22.81 -2.32
C ASN A 569 32.38 -23.27 -0.98
N SER A 570 31.76 -22.35 -0.22
CA SER A 570 31.23 -22.62 1.11
C SER A 570 29.80 -22.14 1.20
N VAL A 571 29.60 -20.87 1.53
CA VAL A 571 28.26 -20.29 1.76
C VAL A 571 28.19 -18.84 1.30
N LEU A 572 26.98 -18.32 1.14
CA LEU A 572 26.68 -16.92 0.91
C LEU A 572 25.83 -16.39 2.07
N ILE A 573 26.22 -15.26 2.67
CA ILE A 573 25.33 -14.51 3.56
C ILE A 573 24.39 -13.72 2.64
N ARG A 574 23.08 -13.89 2.83
CA ARG A 574 22.05 -13.28 1.99
C ARG A 574 21.44 -12.07 2.66
N ASP A 575 20.96 -12.29 3.87
CA ASP A 575 20.19 -11.29 4.61
C ASP A 575 20.63 -11.30 6.07
N ILE A 576 20.41 -10.17 6.73
CA ILE A 576 20.57 -10.02 8.17
C ILE A 576 19.35 -9.28 8.66
N THR A 577 18.67 -9.86 9.66
CA THR A 577 17.59 -9.16 10.36
C THR A 577 18.06 -8.78 11.74
N VAL A 578 17.56 -7.64 12.21
CA VAL A 578 17.97 -7.06 13.49
C VAL A 578 16.72 -6.65 14.25
N LYS A 579 16.64 -7.09 15.51
CA LYS A 579 15.68 -6.59 16.50
C LYS A 579 16.44 -6.04 17.68
N LEU A 580 16.04 -4.85 18.10
CA LEU A 580 16.57 -4.21 19.29
C LEU A 580 15.64 -4.47 20.47
N GLU A 581 16.21 -4.84 21.61
CA GLU A 581 15.52 -5.00 22.87
C GLU A 581 16.28 -4.25 23.97
N GLU A 582 15.58 -3.37 24.67
CA GLU A 582 16.15 -2.61 25.78
C GLU A 582 16.13 -3.45 27.06
N ASN A 583 17.28 -3.60 27.72
CA ASN A 583 17.37 -4.22 29.04
C ASN A 583 17.75 -3.18 30.10
N LEU A 584 16.72 -2.71 30.81
CA LEU A 584 16.85 -1.69 31.87
C LEU A 584 17.61 -2.19 33.10
N GLU A 585 17.60 -3.50 33.37
CA GLU A 585 18.25 -4.08 34.57
C GLU A 585 19.76 -4.12 34.40
N GLU A 586 20.23 -4.42 33.18
CA GLU A 586 21.65 -4.55 32.87
C GLU A 586 22.28 -3.28 32.26
N ASP A 587 21.47 -2.26 31.99
CA ASP A 587 21.88 -1.01 31.30
C ASP A 587 22.48 -1.28 29.89
N LEU A 588 21.87 -2.23 29.18
CA LEU A 588 22.30 -2.71 27.86
C LEU A 588 21.16 -2.64 26.84
N TRP A 589 21.55 -2.51 25.57
CA TRP A 589 20.73 -2.91 24.44
C TRP A 589 21.14 -4.30 23.97
N PHE A 590 20.16 -5.18 23.81
CA PHE A 590 20.31 -6.45 23.12
C PHE A 590 19.99 -6.27 21.65
N ILE A 591 20.98 -6.58 20.81
CA ILE A 591 20.88 -6.58 19.36
C ILE A 591 20.70 -8.04 18.94
N HIS A 592 19.45 -8.49 18.86
CA HIS A 592 19.10 -9.80 18.38
C HIS A 592 19.21 -9.81 16.86
N MET A 593 20.10 -10.65 16.33
CA MET A 593 20.31 -10.77 14.89
C MET A 593 19.95 -12.17 14.42
N VAL A 594 19.37 -12.27 13.23
CA VAL A 594 19.32 -13.53 12.49
C VAL A 594 20.09 -13.35 11.20
N VAL A 595 21.15 -14.14 11.04
CA VAL A 595 21.98 -14.14 9.83
C VAL A 595 21.54 -15.29 8.95
N TYR A 596 21.08 -14.94 7.75
CA TYR A 596 20.55 -15.87 6.80
C TYR A 596 21.59 -16.24 5.75
N ILE A 597 21.86 -17.53 5.65
CA ILE A 597 22.96 -18.09 4.86
C ILE A 597 22.40 -19.09 3.84
N GLU A 598 23.04 -19.16 2.68
CA GLU A 598 22.78 -20.15 1.64
C GLU A 598 24.01 -20.99 1.32
N ALA A 599 23.83 -22.30 1.18
CA ALA A 599 24.84 -23.26 0.76
C ALA A 599 24.26 -24.23 -0.29
N GLY A 600 24.64 -24.06 -1.56
CA GLY A 600 24.07 -24.84 -2.66
C GLY A 600 22.55 -24.75 -2.75
N SER A 601 21.91 -25.83 -3.21
CA SER A 601 20.45 -25.95 -3.41
C SER A 601 19.89 -27.19 -2.72
N SER A 602 20.55 -27.65 -1.65
CA SER A 602 20.21 -28.85 -0.89
C SER A 602 20.94 -28.85 0.45
N VAL A 603 20.50 -29.71 1.38
CA VAL A 603 21.13 -29.93 2.69
C VAL A 603 22.66 -30.03 2.56
N SER A 604 23.37 -29.18 3.29
CA SER A 604 24.83 -29.09 3.31
C SER A 604 25.31 -28.78 4.73
N ASP A 605 26.42 -29.40 5.14
CA ASP A 605 27.10 -29.05 6.39
C ASP A 605 27.77 -27.66 6.26
N VAL A 606 27.51 -26.79 7.24
CA VAL A 606 28.11 -25.46 7.34
C VAL A 606 28.95 -25.40 8.61
N ARG A 607 30.27 -25.28 8.43
CA ARG A 607 31.24 -25.14 9.52
C ARG A 607 32.11 -23.92 9.33
N GLY A 608 32.25 -23.12 10.37
CA GLY A 608 33.10 -21.93 10.31
C GLY A 608 33.01 -21.04 11.53
N THR A 609 33.46 -19.80 11.36
CA THR A 609 33.34 -18.74 12.37
C THR A 609 32.70 -17.53 11.73
N LEU A 610 31.56 -17.12 12.26
CA LEU A 610 30.87 -15.91 11.87
C LEU A 610 31.36 -14.77 12.77
N ARG A 611 31.77 -13.66 12.16
CA ARG A 611 32.21 -12.46 12.87
C ARG A 611 31.20 -11.35 12.68
N VAL A 612 30.79 -10.73 13.78
CA VAL A 612 29.89 -9.59 13.80
C VAL A 612 30.66 -8.38 14.30
N ILE A 613 30.59 -7.27 13.56
CA ILE A 613 31.20 -6.00 13.89
C ILE A 613 30.13 -4.93 13.71
N LEU A 614 29.84 -4.17 14.76
CA LEU A 614 28.93 -3.04 14.68
C LEU A 614 29.74 -1.80 14.25
N ALA A 615 29.38 -1.21 13.11
CA ALA A 615 30.18 -0.16 12.46
C ALA A 615 30.42 1.06 13.36
N ASP A 616 29.39 1.48 14.10
CA ASP A 616 29.44 2.66 14.97
C ASP A 616 29.99 2.37 16.38
N PHE A 617 30.34 1.11 16.67
CA PHE A 617 30.90 0.70 17.96
C PHE A 617 32.27 0.03 17.75
N PRO A 618 33.35 0.81 17.64
CA PRO A 618 34.70 0.27 17.48
C PRO A 618 35.05 -0.71 18.61
N GLY A 619 35.54 -1.90 18.25
CA GLY A 619 35.87 -2.95 19.22
C GLY A 619 34.72 -3.90 19.55
N SER A 620 33.54 -3.74 18.95
CA SER A 620 32.37 -4.64 19.08
C SER A 620 32.51 -5.99 18.34
N GLU A 621 33.74 -6.42 18.01
CA GLU A 621 33.97 -7.66 17.27
C GLU A 621 33.58 -8.87 18.12
N ASN A 622 32.52 -9.57 17.70
CA ASN A 622 32.06 -10.81 18.31
C ASN A 622 32.25 -11.96 17.33
N SER A 623 32.73 -13.11 17.81
CA SER A 623 32.96 -14.30 17.00
C SER A 623 32.10 -15.46 17.47
N PHE A 624 31.35 -16.05 16.55
CA PHE A 624 30.43 -17.16 16.80
C PHE A 624 30.87 -18.38 16.00
N ARG A 625 31.00 -19.54 16.66
CA ARG A 625 31.28 -20.80 15.96
C ARG A 625 30.01 -21.33 15.32
N VAL A 626 30.08 -21.70 14.05
CA VAL A 626 28.98 -22.31 13.29
C VAL A 626 29.35 -23.76 13.02
N ASP A 627 28.44 -24.68 13.35
CA ASP A 627 28.53 -26.12 13.08
C ASP A 627 27.10 -26.66 12.98
N ASP A 628 26.47 -26.41 11.84
CA ASP A 628 25.04 -26.69 11.61
C ASP A 628 24.80 -27.19 10.16
N GLN A 629 23.55 -27.53 9.84
CA GLN A 629 23.12 -27.98 8.52
C GLN A 629 22.07 -27.06 7.92
N THR A 630 22.18 -26.82 6.61
CA THR A 630 21.11 -26.13 5.89
C THR A 630 19.86 -27.00 5.76
N ASP A 631 18.72 -26.37 5.54
CA ASP A 631 17.47 -27.03 5.18
C ASP A 631 17.53 -27.67 3.76
N ASN A 632 16.40 -28.21 3.33
CA ASN A 632 16.24 -28.83 2.01
C ASN A 632 16.38 -27.85 0.84
N ARG A 633 16.29 -26.54 1.07
CA ARG A 633 16.51 -25.47 0.09
C ARG A 633 17.98 -25.01 0.05
N GLY A 634 18.80 -25.52 0.97
CA GLY A 634 20.18 -25.06 1.14
C GLY A 634 20.26 -23.77 1.94
N GLU A 635 19.27 -23.46 2.78
CA GLU A 635 19.22 -22.25 3.61
C GLU A 635 19.48 -22.56 5.09
N LEU A 636 20.10 -21.63 5.81
CA LEU A 636 20.37 -21.74 7.25
C LEU A 636 20.17 -20.36 7.90
N ALA A 637 19.42 -20.32 9.01
CA ALA A 637 19.24 -19.12 9.80
C ALA A 637 20.02 -19.26 11.12
N LEU A 638 20.88 -18.29 11.41
CA LEU A 638 21.71 -18.27 12.62
C LEU A 638 21.28 -17.13 13.53
N SER A 639 20.68 -17.46 14.68
CA SER A 639 20.29 -16.48 15.69
C SER A 639 21.46 -16.15 16.62
N LEU A 640 21.74 -14.86 16.76
CA LEU A 640 22.86 -14.31 17.50
C LEU A 640 22.37 -13.15 18.38
N THR A 641 23.12 -12.82 19.42
CA THR A 641 22.85 -11.62 20.20
C THR A 641 24.17 -10.95 20.53
N VAL A 642 24.23 -9.64 20.29
CA VAL A 642 25.34 -8.77 20.67
C VAL A 642 24.79 -7.71 21.59
N ASN A 643 25.58 -7.33 22.60
CA ASN A 643 25.17 -6.35 23.59
C ASN A 643 25.97 -5.07 23.40
N VAL A 644 25.31 -3.92 23.54
CA VAL A 644 25.96 -2.60 23.59
C VAL A 644 25.46 -1.85 24.82
N SER A 645 26.29 -0.96 25.38
CA SER A 645 25.85 -0.15 26.52
C SER A 645 24.77 0.83 26.10
N ARG A 646 23.78 1.03 26.96
CA ARG A 646 22.71 2.01 26.70
C ARG A 646 23.25 3.42 26.54
N SER A 647 24.30 3.79 27.28
CA SER A 647 24.91 5.13 27.17
C SER A 647 25.56 5.39 25.81
N ASP A 648 25.88 4.33 25.06
CA ASP A 648 26.57 4.42 23.78
C ASP A 648 25.58 4.48 22.60
N VAL A 649 24.28 4.28 22.85
CA VAL A 649 23.23 4.30 21.83
C VAL A 649 22.50 5.63 21.84
N GLU A 650 22.62 6.38 20.74
CA GLU A 650 21.76 7.53 20.49
C GLU A 650 20.41 7.06 19.95
N LEU A 651 19.34 7.30 20.72
CA LEU A 651 17.98 7.04 20.24
C LEU A 651 17.64 8.04 19.15
N TRP A 652 17.35 7.52 17.96
CA TRP A 652 16.84 8.31 16.86
C TRP A 652 15.47 7.75 16.48
N TRP A 653 14.50 8.65 16.33
CA TRP A 653 13.28 8.35 15.60
C TRP A 653 13.56 8.75 14.15
N PRO A 654 13.21 7.92 13.14
CA PRO A 654 13.34 8.38 11.77
C PRO A 654 12.50 9.63 11.59
N ASN A 655 13.00 10.63 10.85
CA ASN A 655 12.38 11.96 10.74
C ASN A 655 10.87 11.79 10.51
N GLY A 656 10.07 12.06 11.54
CA GLY A 656 8.62 11.89 11.53
C GLY A 656 7.94 12.81 10.54
#